data_AF-A0A433YBS8-F1
#
_entry.id   AF-A0A433YBS8-F1
#
_cell.length_a   1.000
_cell.length_b   1.000
_cell.length_c   1.000
_cell.angle_alpha   90.00
_cell.angle_beta   90.00
_cell.angle_gamma   90.00
#
_symmetry.space_group_name_H-M   'P 1'
#
loop_
_entity.id
_entity.type
_entity.pdbx_description
1 polymer ?
#
loop_
_entity_poly.entity_id
_entity_poly.type
_entity_poly.pdbx_seq_one_letter_code
_entity_poly.pdbx_strand_id
1 'polypeptide(L)'
;MGHRKRLFIMHITAREVEQMNLKMMTIFGAVIGSMLVWAGSAAAEERFTDLQHAKWAKDSINYMAKRGTVAGYGNGKFMPERHVTRAQAVTFMVRELYPQQLQVATEGTNFSDVPTTHPFYREIAIAEKNGLASGFPDGTFHPDTAMSRAETAAFLTRAYSLVTGKQPASLKDTENHWAAAPILIMSSNGLIGGYTDGTYRPNRPVTRAEFAVFMTRVIRFEREAAIQDHDWDKLISYMTVSEQIGQMLMPDIRQWNGQVTTTVNEGIKRSIHDQDLGGLILFDKNIVDVRQVTTLTHNLQMEAGDIPLFLGIDQEGGVVKRIPGGTNLPGQMALGATGDAALAEAAGRLTGEELKALGLQVNFAPVLDINSNPDNPIIGMRSFSSDADLVSRLGIATIKGLHQSGVIAAVKHFPGHGDTTVDSHLGMPVLTHNRERLDAVELKPFRDSIENGVEMIMTAHIALTAVDNEHIMSLKDGSSVPIPATLSKKVLTGLLRGELGYKGVIISDAFTMNAIAEHFGENKAVERAVSAGVDIILMPQDPAAAHQTLVNAVKSGTIPKETIHNSVKRILELKSKYGLFDRSESLTHKLSALNDIIGSEAHRTVERKIAERAVTLLASRDGALPDQIHQGDRIVIVAAEQEQAKQLERQLMQAASNLSLKTEFSVIGQGKTTEALKAIDKADYVILATYQFRNVASQFGWTDVQTLIQEMNERNKRYALLSLGNPYETIFLQNVRSGLAVYGKQEPNTTAGIKVLLGQLEAGGVLPVSIDQSRVSDN
;
A
#
# COMPACT_ATOMS: atom_id res chain seq x y z
N MET A 1 28.24 -70.09 1.02
CA MET A 1 26.97 -70.27 1.76
C MET A 1 26.40 -68.88 2.04
N GLY A 2 25.23 -68.43 1.63
CA GLY A 2 24.13 -68.98 0.84
C GLY A 2 23.04 -67.88 0.73
N HIS A 3 22.33 -67.89 -0.40
CA HIS A 3 21.02 -67.25 -0.67
C HIS A 3 20.96 -65.83 -1.26
N ARG A 4 20.91 -65.82 -2.60
CA ARG A 4 20.29 -64.79 -3.45
C ARG A 4 18.76 -64.72 -3.19
N LYS A 5 18.18 -63.53 -3.16
CA LYS A 5 16.76 -63.30 -3.49
C LYS A 5 16.63 -62.28 -4.62
N ARG A 6 15.77 -62.64 -5.56
CA ARG A 6 15.51 -62.04 -6.87
C ARG A 6 14.71 -60.74 -6.75
N LEU A 7 15.08 -59.73 -7.55
CA LEU A 7 14.18 -58.65 -7.97
C LEU A 7 13.07 -59.23 -8.85
N PHE A 8 11.81 -58.91 -8.57
CA PHE A 8 10.67 -59.09 -9.46
C PHE A 8 10.11 -57.70 -9.78
N ILE A 9 10.32 -57.25 -11.02
CA ILE A 9 9.62 -56.10 -11.60
C ILE A 9 8.41 -56.68 -12.33
N MET A 10 7.20 -56.36 -11.87
CA MET A 10 5.96 -56.76 -12.54
C MET A 10 5.60 -55.68 -13.58
N HIS A 11 5.75 -56.01 -14.86
CA HIS A 11 5.18 -55.27 -15.97
C HIS A 11 3.69 -55.58 -16.06
N ILE A 12 2.84 -54.58 -15.82
CA ILE A 12 1.41 -54.64 -16.19
C ILE A 12 1.30 -54.12 -17.62
N THR A 13 0.71 -54.93 -18.51
CA THR A 13 0.54 -54.59 -19.93
C THR A 13 -0.83 -53.96 -20.18
N ALA A 14 -0.90 -53.07 -21.17
CA ALA A 14 -2.04 -52.20 -21.48
C ALA A 14 -3.39 -52.90 -21.71
N ARG A 15 -3.43 -54.23 -21.88
CA ARG A 15 -4.68 -55.00 -22.08
C ARG A 15 -5.45 -55.33 -20.79
N GLU A 16 -4.82 -55.29 -19.62
CA GLU A 16 -5.52 -55.54 -18.34
C GLU A 16 -6.24 -54.29 -17.81
N VAL A 17 -5.77 -53.10 -18.19
CA VAL A 17 -6.45 -51.82 -17.90
C VAL A 17 -7.73 -51.67 -18.74
N GLU A 18 -7.74 -52.23 -19.96
CA GLU A 18 -8.90 -52.18 -20.87
C GLU A 18 -10.06 -53.09 -20.43
N GLN A 19 -9.78 -54.23 -19.78
CA GLN A 19 -10.82 -55.12 -19.25
C GLN A 19 -11.42 -54.65 -17.90
N MET A 20 -10.69 -53.84 -17.12
CA MET A 20 -11.26 -53.18 -15.94
C MET A 20 -12.20 -52.01 -16.30
N ASN A 21 -12.00 -51.37 -17.45
CA ASN A 21 -12.83 -50.26 -17.92
C ASN A 21 -14.14 -50.69 -18.60
N LEU A 22 -14.27 -51.94 -19.07
CA LEU A 22 -15.52 -52.43 -19.69
C LEU A 22 -16.55 -53.02 -18.72
N LYS A 23 -16.16 -53.36 -17.47
CA LYS A 23 -17.11 -53.89 -16.46
C LYS A 23 -17.77 -52.83 -15.59
N MET A 24 -17.40 -51.55 -15.73
CA MET A 24 -18.09 -50.42 -15.08
C MET A 24 -19.04 -49.67 -16.05
N MET A 25 -19.44 -50.33 -17.14
CA MET A 25 -20.22 -49.71 -18.22
C MET A 25 -21.39 -50.61 -18.62
N THR A 26 -22.17 -51.07 -17.65
CA THR A 26 -23.52 -51.61 -17.88
C THR A 26 -24.27 -51.58 -16.55
N ILE A 27 -25.52 -51.10 -16.59
CA ILE A 27 -26.41 -50.74 -15.46
C ILE A 27 -26.26 -49.26 -15.05
N PHE A 28 -26.82 -48.36 -15.85
CA PHE A 28 -27.76 -47.31 -15.39
C PHE A 28 -28.41 -46.70 -16.64
N GLY A 29 -29.58 -47.23 -17.00
CA GLY A 29 -30.53 -46.52 -17.85
C GLY A 29 -31.25 -45.46 -17.01
N ALA A 30 -31.37 -44.26 -17.56
CA ALA A 30 -32.25 -43.17 -17.12
C ALA A 30 -31.97 -42.53 -15.73
N VAL A 31 -30.90 -41.72 -15.63
CA VAL A 31 -30.91 -40.43 -14.88
C VAL A 31 -29.97 -39.46 -15.60
N ILE A 32 -30.49 -38.76 -16.62
CA ILE A 32 -29.80 -37.60 -17.21
C ILE A 32 -30.48 -36.36 -16.61
N GLY A 33 -29.77 -35.65 -15.71
CA GLY A 33 -30.09 -34.24 -15.45
C GLY A 33 -30.03 -33.73 -14.02
N SER A 34 -28.96 -33.95 -13.23
CA SER A 34 -28.73 -33.17 -11.99
C SER A 34 -27.37 -33.44 -11.32
N MET A 35 -26.26 -33.27 -12.04
CA MET A 35 -24.95 -33.17 -11.38
C MET A 35 -24.43 -31.74 -11.53
N LEU A 36 -24.58 -30.93 -10.47
CA LEU A 36 -23.82 -29.71 -10.31
C LEU A 36 -22.37 -30.11 -10.07
N VAL A 37 -21.50 -29.77 -11.01
CA VAL A 37 -20.07 -30.04 -10.92
C VAL A 37 -19.47 -29.12 -9.87
N TRP A 38 -18.78 -29.71 -8.89
CA TRP A 38 -17.96 -28.98 -7.92
C TRP A 38 -16.73 -28.43 -8.64
N ALA A 39 -16.55 -27.10 -8.63
CA ALA A 39 -15.36 -26.46 -9.19
C ALA A 39 -14.17 -26.69 -8.24
N GLY A 40 -13.49 -27.82 -8.41
CA GLY A 40 -12.12 -27.99 -7.95
C GLY A 40 -11.21 -27.01 -8.70
N SER A 41 -10.25 -26.45 -7.98
CA SER A 41 -9.22 -25.51 -8.42
C SER A 41 -8.74 -25.67 -9.87
N ALA A 42 -8.60 -24.53 -10.55
CA ALA A 42 -8.04 -24.32 -11.90
C ALA A 42 -8.99 -24.54 -13.11
N ALA A 43 -10.17 -23.91 -13.09
CA ALA A 43 -10.90 -23.45 -14.29
C ALA A 43 -12.17 -22.70 -13.87
N ALA A 44 -12.09 -21.40 -13.59
CA ALA A 44 -13.28 -20.58 -13.37
C ALA A 44 -13.11 -19.20 -14.01
N GLU A 45 -12.67 -19.19 -15.27
CA GLU A 45 -12.74 -18.01 -16.13
C GLU A 45 -13.62 -18.24 -17.37
N GLU A 46 -14.37 -19.36 -17.42
CA GLU A 46 -15.43 -19.50 -18.42
C GLU A 46 -16.66 -18.70 -17.95
N ARG A 47 -16.76 -17.47 -18.46
CA ARG A 47 -18.04 -16.75 -18.51
C ARG A 47 -19.08 -17.68 -19.13
N PHE A 48 -20.22 -17.84 -18.48
CA PHE A 48 -21.28 -18.70 -18.99
C PHE A 48 -21.64 -18.32 -20.43
N THR A 49 -21.63 -19.32 -21.31
CA THR A 49 -21.77 -19.17 -22.77
C THR A 49 -23.18 -18.86 -23.22
N ASP A 50 -24.18 -18.97 -22.34
CA ASP A 50 -25.61 -18.84 -22.64
C ASP A 50 -26.25 -17.57 -22.07
N LEU A 51 -25.46 -16.58 -21.64
CA LEU A 51 -25.98 -15.33 -21.08
C LEU A 51 -26.41 -14.28 -22.12
N GLN A 52 -26.28 -14.56 -23.43
CA GLN A 52 -26.63 -13.57 -24.46
C GLN A 52 -28.08 -13.07 -24.42
N HIS A 53 -29.01 -13.92 -23.95
CA HIS A 53 -30.43 -13.60 -23.84
C HIS A 53 -30.82 -13.08 -22.44
N ALA A 54 -29.90 -13.12 -21.48
CA ALA A 54 -30.08 -12.67 -20.10
C ALA A 54 -29.09 -11.56 -19.72
N LYS A 55 -28.76 -10.67 -20.66
CA LYS A 55 -27.81 -9.55 -20.43
C LYS A 55 -28.17 -8.70 -19.21
N TRP A 56 -29.47 -8.53 -18.96
CA TRP A 56 -30.00 -7.78 -17.81
C TRP A 56 -29.64 -8.39 -16.44
N ALA A 57 -29.37 -9.70 -16.38
CA ALA A 57 -28.97 -10.43 -15.17
C ALA A 57 -27.49 -10.83 -15.17
N LYS A 58 -26.76 -10.58 -16.27
CA LYS A 58 -25.39 -11.06 -16.48
C LYS A 58 -24.45 -10.64 -15.36
N ASP A 59 -24.55 -9.39 -14.90
CA ASP A 59 -23.67 -8.88 -13.84
C ASP A 59 -23.95 -9.57 -12.50
N SER A 60 -25.22 -9.78 -12.14
CA SER A 60 -25.61 -10.53 -10.94
C SER A 60 -25.21 -12.00 -11.00
N ILE A 61 -25.37 -12.63 -12.16
CA ILE A 61 -24.96 -14.03 -12.38
C ILE A 61 -23.44 -14.16 -12.24
N ASN A 62 -22.67 -13.29 -12.89
CA ASN A 62 -21.21 -13.29 -12.80
C ASN A 62 -20.74 -12.96 -11.38
N TYR A 63 -21.37 -12.00 -10.71
CA TYR A 63 -21.08 -11.65 -9.32
C TYR A 63 -21.24 -12.87 -8.41
N MET A 64 -22.37 -13.57 -8.49
CA MET A 64 -22.60 -14.77 -7.68
C MET A 64 -21.71 -15.95 -8.10
N ALA A 65 -21.34 -16.05 -9.37
CA ALA A 65 -20.44 -17.11 -9.85
C ALA A 65 -19.01 -16.90 -9.33
N LYS A 66 -18.49 -15.66 -9.37
CA LYS A 66 -17.16 -15.30 -8.81
C LYS A 66 -17.09 -15.65 -7.32
N ARG A 67 -18.19 -15.47 -6.60
CA ARG A 67 -18.30 -15.81 -5.16
C ARG A 67 -18.43 -17.31 -4.88
N GLY A 68 -18.68 -18.14 -5.90
CA GLY A 68 -18.96 -19.57 -5.74
C GLY A 68 -20.38 -19.88 -5.22
N THR A 69 -21.23 -18.87 -5.12
CA THR A 69 -22.60 -18.95 -4.61
C THR A 69 -23.50 -19.73 -5.57
N VAL A 70 -23.34 -19.49 -6.87
CA VAL A 70 -24.05 -20.24 -7.93
C VAL A 70 -23.09 -21.12 -8.72
N ALA A 71 -23.63 -22.21 -9.25
CA ALA A 71 -22.94 -23.03 -10.23
C ALA A 71 -23.82 -23.30 -11.45
N GLY A 72 -23.16 -23.56 -12.58
CA GLY A 72 -23.79 -23.90 -13.85
C GLY A 72 -24.22 -25.36 -13.94
N TYR A 73 -24.74 -25.74 -15.11
CA TYR A 73 -25.18 -27.10 -15.44
C TYR A 73 -24.12 -27.92 -16.20
N GLY A 74 -22.85 -27.53 -16.11
CA GLY A 74 -21.76 -28.08 -16.93
C GLY A 74 -21.70 -27.45 -18.34
N ASN A 75 -20.66 -27.78 -19.10
CA ASN A 75 -20.40 -27.27 -20.47
C ASN A 75 -20.47 -25.73 -20.59
N GLY A 76 -20.04 -25.01 -19.54
CA GLY A 76 -20.06 -23.55 -19.50
C GLY A 76 -21.46 -22.91 -19.56
N LYS A 77 -22.55 -23.59 -19.15
CA LYS A 77 -23.92 -23.04 -19.19
C LYS A 77 -24.50 -22.72 -17.81
N PHE A 78 -25.19 -21.58 -17.68
CA PHE A 78 -25.93 -21.20 -16.48
C PHE A 78 -27.41 -21.59 -16.52
N MET A 79 -28.00 -21.66 -17.72
CA MET A 79 -29.44 -21.81 -17.99
C MET A 79 -30.30 -20.72 -17.31
N PRO A 80 -30.16 -19.44 -17.71
CA PRO A 80 -30.79 -18.31 -17.03
C PRO A 80 -32.34 -18.37 -16.98
N GLU A 81 -32.97 -18.91 -18.02
CA GLU A 81 -34.43 -18.97 -18.15
C GLU A 81 -35.06 -20.19 -17.46
N ARG A 82 -34.25 -21.15 -17.00
CA ARG A 82 -34.78 -22.31 -16.26
C ARG A 82 -35.29 -21.82 -14.90
N HIS A 83 -36.44 -22.33 -14.47
CA HIS A 83 -36.96 -22.05 -13.13
C HIS A 83 -36.01 -22.59 -12.06
N VAL A 84 -35.77 -21.78 -11.03
CA VAL A 84 -34.97 -22.20 -9.87
C VAL A 84 -35.83 -23.09 -8.98
N THR A 85 -35.31 -24.25 -8.55
CA THR A 85 -36.02 -25.10 -7.60
C THR A 85 -35.79 -24.64 -6.15
N ARG A 86 -36.65 -25.05 -5.22
CA ARG A 86 -36.48 -24.76 -3.79
C ARG A 86 -35.12 -25.24 -3.26
N ALA A 87 -34.69 -26.44 -3.64
CA ALA A 87 -33.38 -26.97 -3.26
C ALA A 87 -32.22 -26.14 -3.82
N GLN A 88 -32.33 -25.66 -5.06
CA GLN A 88 -31.31 -24.80 -5.66
C GLN A 88 -31.23 -23.44 -4.98
N ALA A 89 -32.37 -22.82 -4.68
CA ALA A 89 -32.43 -21.53 -4.00
C ALA A 89 -31.76 -21.60 -2.62
N VAL A 90 -32.08 -22.64 -1.84
CA VAL A 90 -31.45 -22.92 -0.55
C VAL A 90 -29.95 -23.17 -0.71
N THR A 91 -29.54 -23.97 -1.70
CA THR A 91 -28.14 -24.25 -1.97
C THR A 91 -27.35 -22.96 -2.18
N PHE A 92 -27.89 -22.00 -2.92
CA PHE A 92 -27.23 -20.70 -3.13
C PHE A 92 -27.10 -19.91 -1.82
N MET A 93 -28.17 -19.82 -1.02
CA MET A 93 -28.12 -19.12 0.28
C MET A 93 -27.15 -19.77 1.27
N VAL A 94 -27.11 -21.11 1.33
CA VAL A 94 -26.19 -21.83 2.22
C VAL A 94 -24.74 -21.65 1.81
N ARG A 95 -24.45 -21.64 0.50
CA ARG A 95 -23.09 -21.38 0.00
C ARG A 95 -22.62 -19.96 0.31
N GLU A 96 -23.54 -19.00 0.33
CA GLU A 96 -23.23 -17.61 0.69
C GLU A 96 -23.02 -17.45 2.19
N LEU A 97 -23.98 -17.89 3.00
CA LEU A 97 -24.06 -17.56 4.42
C LEU A 97 -23.36 -18.58 5.33
N TYR A 98 -23.30 -19.85 4.91
CA TYR A 98 -22.74 -20.94 5.71
C TYR A 98 -21.77 -21.85 4.94
N PRO A 99 -20.83 -21.33 4.12
CA PRO A 99 -19.93 -22.15 3.30
C PRO A 99 -19.07 -23.12 4.12
N GLN A 100 -18.82 -22.79 5.39
CA GLN A 100 -18.03 -23.61 6.32
C GLN A 100 -18.77 -24.88 6.75
N GLN A 101 -20.09 -24.83 6.91
CA GLN A 101 -20.90 -25.99 7.32
C GLN A 101 -20.96 -27.05 6.21
N LEU A 102 -20.68 -26.65 4.96
CA LEU A 102 -20.52 -27.55 3.81
C LEU A 102 -19.22 -28.37 3.84
N GLN A 103 -18.36 -28.20 4.85
CA GLN A 103 -17.15 -29.02 5.02
C GLN A 103 -17.25 -30.00 6.19
N VAL A 104 -18.20 -29.82 7.10
CA VAL A 104 -18.36 -30.67 8.30
C VAL A 104 -19.56 -31.61 8.17
N ALA A 105 -19.48 -32.82 8.73
CA ALA A 105 -20.61 -33.76 8.74
C ALA A 105 -21.90 -33.07 9.24
N THR A 106 -22.97 -33.20 8.46
CA THR A 106 -24.24 -32.50 8.71
C THR A 106 -25.22 -33.47 9.35
N GLU A 107 -25.93 -33.02 10.39
CA GLU A 107 -27.08 -33.74 10.93
C GLU A 107 -28.18 -33.85 9.86
N GLY A 108 -29.02 -34.89 9.93
CA GLY A 108 -30.05 -35.11 8.92
C GLY A 108 -31.15 -34.04 8.95
N THR A 109 -31.87 -33.90 7.84
CA THR A 109 -33.09 -33.08 7.77
C THR A 109 -34.31 -33.89 8.26
N ASN A 110 -35.31 -33.21 8.85
CA ASN A 110 -36.56 -33.83 9.25
C ASN A 110 -37.59 -33.96 8.11
N PHE A 111 -37.28 -33.42 6.92
CA PHE A 111 -38.21 -33.46 5.79
C PHE A 111 -38.34 -34.85 5.19
N SER A 112 -39.56 -35.39 5.18
CA SER A 112 -39.82 -36.78 4.78
C SER A 112 -39.58 -37.05 3.28
N ASP A 113 -39.58 -36.02 2.45
CA ASP A 113 -39.42 -36.09 0.99
C ASP A 113 -38.01 -35.72 0.51
N VAL A 114 -37.04 -35.56 1.42
CA VAL A 114 -35.64 -35.27 1.09
C VAL A 114 -34.75 -36.46 1.48
N PRO A 115 -34.59 -37.46 0.60
CA PRO A 115 -33.77 -38.64 0.92
C PRO A 115 -32.28 -38.27 1.03
N THR A 116 -31.50 -39.03 1.81
CA THR A 116 -30.04 -38.82 1.97
C THR A 116 -29.25 -38.89 0.65
N THR A 117 -29.84 -39.51 -0.38
CA THR A 117 -29.31 -39.62 -1.73
C THR A 117 -29.61 -38.40 -2.61
N HIS A 118 -30.47 -37.48 -2.16
CA HIS A 118 -30.80 -36.26 -2.89
C HIS A 118 -29.55 -35.39 -3.05
N PRO A 119 -29.27 -34.83 -4.25
CA PRO A 119 -28.03 -34.11 -4.52
C PRO A 119 -27.81 -32.86 -3.64
N PHE A 120 -28.88 -32.30 -3.07
CA PHE A 120 -28.85 -31.15 -2.17
C PHE A 120 -29.25 -31.48 -0.73
N TYR A 121 -29.23 -32.76 -0.35
CA TYR A 121 -29.64 -33.19 1.00
C TYR A 121 -28.93 -32.38 2.09
N ARG A 122 -27.62 -32.19 1.92
CA ARG A 122 -26.76 -31.49 2.87
C ARG A 122 -27.09 -30.02 2.98
N GLU A 123 -27.21 -29.32 1.86
CA GLU A 123 -27.59 -27.91 1.83
C GLU A 123 -28.96 -27.68 2.45
N ILE A 124 -29.93 -28.56 2.17
CA ILE A 124 -31.28 -28.47 2.75
C ILE A 124 -31.23 -28.67 4.26
N ALA A 125 -30.47 -29.65 4.76
CA ALA A 125 -30.32 -29.87 6.20
C ALA A 125 -29.66 -28.69 6.92
N ILE A 126 -28.62 -28.09 6.32
CA ILE A 126 -28.00 -26.87 6.85
C ILE A 126 -29.02 -25.72 6.90
N ALA A 127 -29.81 -25.55 5.85
CA ALA A 127 -30.80 -24.50 5.78
C ALA A 127 -31.94 -24.67 6.78
N GLU A 128 -32.42 -25.89 7.01
CA GLU A 128 -33.41 -26.19 8.06
C GLU A 128 -32.84 -25.83 9.43
N LYS A 129 -31.62 -26.30 9.74
CA LYS A 129 -30.96 -26.07 11.03
C LYS A 129 -30.71 -24.60 11.33
N ASN A 130 -30.33 -23.81 10.33
CA ASN A 130 -30.10 -22.37 10.47
C ASN A 130 -31.37 -21.55 10.24
N GLY A 131 -32.54 -22.20 10.07
CA GLY A 131 -33.82 -21.52 9.90
C GLY A 131 -33.94 -20.70 8.61
N LEU A 132 -33.16 -21.00 7.56
CA LEU A 132 -33.21 -20.33 6.26
C LEU A 132 -34.42 -20.74 5.42
N ALA A 133 -34.87 -21.98 5.61
CA ALA A 133 -36.02 -22.51 4.92
C ALA A 133 -36.88 -23.34 5.88
N SER A 134 -38.19 -23.24 5.70
CA SER A 134 -39.17 -24.07 6.39
C SER A 134 -39.84 -25.02 5.39
N GLY A 135 -40.19 -26.21 5.87
CA GLY A 135 -41.05 -27.13 5.15
C GLY A 135 -42.52 -26.72 5.20
N PHE A 136 -43.35 -27.57 4.65
CA PHE A 136 -44.79 -27.47 4.69
C PHE A 136 -45.35 -28.12 5.97
N PRO A 137 -46.59 -27.79 6.38
CA PRO A 137 -47.20 -28.37 7.58
C PRO A 137 -47.32 -29.89 7.58
N ASP A 138 -47.22 -30.53 6.42
CA ASP A 138 -47.24 -31.99 6.25
C ASP A 138 -45.86 -32.66 6.47
N GLY A 139 -44.83 -31.88 6.84
CA GLY A 139 -43.48 -32.39 7.11
C GLY A 139 -42.60 -32.54 5.86
N THR A 140 -43.01 -32.00 4.71
CA THR A 140 -42.26 -32.06 3.45
C THR A 140 -41.54 -30.75 3.12
N PHE A 141 -40.57 -30.78 2.19
CA PHE A 141 -39.80 -29.63 1.72
C PHE A 141 -40.08 -29.25 0.26
N HIS A 142 -40.46 -30.20 -0.57
CA HIS A 142 -40.67 -30.09 -2.02
C HIS A 142 -39.41 -29.63 -2.78
N PRO A 143 -38.27 -30.35 -2.69
CA PRO A 143 -36.97 -29.88 -3.15
C PRO A 143 -36.89 -29.52 -4.63
N ASP A 144 -37.60 -30.25 -5.49
CA ASP A 144 -37.53 -30.11 -6.95
C ASP A 144 -38.61 -29.21 -7.55
N THR A 145 -39.52 -28.68 -6.73
CA THR A 145 -40.53 -27.75 -7.21
C THR A 145 -39.94 -26.38 -7.51
N ALA A 146 -40.46 -25.74 -8.57
CA ALA A 146 -40.07 -24.39 -8.94
C ALA A 146 -40.50 -23.39 -7.87
N MET A 147 -39.58 -22.54 -7.46
CA MET A 147 -39.82 -21.55 -6.41
C MET A 147 -40.59 -20.35 -6.98
N SER A 148 -41.64 -19.94 -6.27
CA SER A 148 -42.43 -18.76 -6.59
C SER A 148 -41.75 -17.46 -6.16
N ARG A 149 -42.23 -16.33 -6.68
CA ARG A 149 -41.78 -14.99 -6.26
C ARG A 149 -42.04 -14.74 -4.77
N ALA A 150 -43.18 -15.19 -4.25
CA ALA A 150 -43.52 -15.13 -2.84
C ALA A 150 -42.55 -15.92 -1.95
N GLU A 151 -42.23 -17.17 -2.32
CA GLU A 151 -41.25 -17.98 -1.60
C GLU A 151 -39.86 -17.37 -1.65
N THR A 152 -39.47 -16.81 -2.81
CA THR A 152 -38.20 -16.10 -2.95
C THR A 152 -38.10 -14.94 -1.96
N ALA A 153 -39.18 -14.16 -1.83
CA ALA A 153 -39.22 -13.05 -0.88
C ALA A 153 -39.14 -13.52 0.57
N ALA A 154 -39.88 -14.59 0.92
CA ALA A 154 -39.85 -15.17 2.25
C ALA A 154 -38.48 -15.75 2.62
N PHE A 155 -37.82 -16.44 1.69
CA PHE A 155 -36.50 -17.04 1.91
C PHE A 155 -35.43 -15.97 2.13
N LEU A 156 -35.35 -14.97 1.23
CA LEU A 156 -34.33 -13.92 1.33
C LEU A 156 -34.54 -13.02 2.55
N THR A 157 -35.80 -12.67 2.87
CA THR A 157 -36.11 -11.89 4.09
C THR A 157 -35.66 -12.61 5.35
N ARG A 158 -35.89 -13.93 5.43
CA ARG A 158 -35.50 -14.74 6.60
C ARG A 158 -34.00 -14.94 6.65
N ALA A 159 -33.37 -15.27 5.54
CA ALA A 159 -31.94 -15.56 5.45
C ALA A 159 -31.07 -14.36 5.87
N TYR A 160 -31.49 -13.15 5.53
CA TYR A 160 -30.76 -11.91 5.85
C TYR A 160 -31.40 -11.11 6.99
N SER A 161 -32.43 -11.67 7.65
CA SER A 161 -33.18 -10.99 8.72
C SER A 161 -33.64 -9.57 8.35
N LEU A 162 -34.12 -9.39 7.11
CA LEU A 162 -34.48 -8.08 6.57
C LEU A 162 -35.69 -7.49 7.31
N VAL A 163 -35.67 -6.18 7.52
CA VAL A 163 -36.76 -5.40 8.13
C VAL A 163 -37.36 -4.42 7.12
N THR A 164 -38.59 -3.97 7.37
CA THR A 164 -39.32 -3.07 6.46
C THR A 164 -38.54 -1.77 6.22
N GLY A 165 -38.40 -1.40 4.94
CA GLY A 165 -37.71 -0.20 4.50
C GLY A 165 -38.60 1.05 4.49
N LYS A 166 -38.07 2.14 3.91
CA LYS A 166 -38.72 3.47 3.91
C LYS A 166 -39.53 3.77 2.64
N GLN A 167 -39.38 2.97 1.57
CA GLN A 167 -40.11 3.23 0.32
C GLN A 167 -41.56 2.75 0.43
N PRO A 168 -42.55 3.57 0.05
CA PRO A 168 -43.94 3.11 -0.03
C PRO A 168 -44.05 2.06 -1.14
N ALA A 169 -44.40 0.84 -0.78
CA ALA A 169 -44.63 -0.25 -1.72
C ALA A 169 -46.05 -0.78 -1.57
N SER A 170 -46.93 -0.40 -2.50
CA SER A 170 -48.29 -0.95 -2.60
C SER A 170 -48.40 -1.78 -3.86
N LEU A 171 -48.60 -3.09 -3.71
CA LEU A 171 -48.74 -4.05 -4.82
C LEU A 171 -50.12 -4.70 -4.74
N LYS A 172 -50.92 -4.52 -5.80
CA LYS A 172 -52.39 -4.77 -5.80
C LYS A 172 -52.80 -6.19 -5.43
N ASP A 173 -51.94 -7.17 -5.70
CA ASP A 173 -52.22 -8.61 -5.57
C ASP A 173 -51.48 -9.26 -4.39
N THR A 174 -51.06 -8.46 -3.39
CA THR A 174 -50.24 -8.96 -2.26
C THR A 174 -50.90 -8.84 -0.89
N GLU A 175 -51.88 -7.96 -0.70
CA GLU A 175 -52.45 -7.62 0.62
C GLU A 175 -52.97 -8.84 1.40
N ASN A 176 -53.63 -9.78 0.72
CA ASN A 176 -54.19 -10.99 1.33
C ASN A 176 -53.34 -12.25 1.08
N HIS A 177 -52.09 -12.10 0.63
CA HIS A 177 -51.19 -13.21 0.33
C HIS A 177 -50.43 -13.65 1.58
N TRP A 178 -50.17 -14.95 1.77
CA TRP A 178 -49.40 -15.46 2.94
C TRP A 178 -48.00 -14.84 3.06
N ALA A 179 -47.44 -14.40 1.92
CA ALA A 179 -46.14 -13.73 1.83
C ALA A 179 -46.24 -12.19 1.77
N ALA A 180 -47.37 -11.58 2.16
CA ALA A 180 -47.55 -10.13 2.13
C ALA A 180 -46.41 -9.38 2.85
N ALA A 181 -46.09 -9.81 4.08
CA ALA A 181 -45.05 -9.19 4.90
C ALA A 181 -43.64 -9.26 4.26
N PRO A 182 -43.10 -10.44 3.88
CA PRO A 182 -41.78 -10.49 3.24
C PRO A 182 -41.74 -9.78 1.87
N ILE A 183 -42.83 -9.78 1.10
CA ILE A 183 -42.92 -8.99 -0.15
C ILE A 183 -42.84 -7.49 0.17
N LEU A 184 -43.57 -7.02 1.18
CA LEU A 184 -43.51 -5.62 1.63
C LEU A 184 -42.10 -5.24 2.10
N ILE A 185 -41.44 -6.10 2.89
CA ILE A 185 -40.07 -5.85 3.38
C ILE A 185 -39.11 -5.68 2.21
N MET A 186 -39.08 -6.62 1.26
CA MET A 186 -38.15 -6.52 0.14
C MET A 186 -38.49 -5.36 -0.81
N SER A 187 -39.77 -5.07 -1.05
CA SER A 187 -40.17 -4.00 -1.97
C SER A 187 -39.95 -2.61 -1.38
N SER A 188 -40.21 -2.41 -0.09
CA SER A 188 -39.94 -1.15 0.62
C SER A 188 -38.44 -0.82 0.78
N ASN A 189 -37.57 -1.82 0.60
CA ASN A 189 -36.12 -1.64 0.48
C ASN A 189 -35.63 -1.56 -0.98
N GLY A 190 -36.54 -1.58 -1.98
CA GLY A 190 -36.18 -1.52 -3.40
C GLY A 190 -35.52 -2.79 -3.95
N LEU A 191 -35.52 -3.90 -3.20
CA LEU A 191 -34.85 -5.16 -3.58
C LEU A 191 -35.64 -5.93 -4.66
N ILE A 192 -36.96 -5.80 -4.64
CA ILE A 192 -37.89 -6.37 -5.62
C ILE A 192 -38.86 -5.32 -6.13
N GLY A 193 -39.39 -5.52 -7.35
CA GLY A 193 -40.37 -4.64 -7.97
C GLY A 193 -41.57 -5.41 -8.55
N GLY A 194 -42.68 -4.69 -8.74
CA GLY A 194 -43.86 -5.15 -9.45
C GLY A 194 -43.78 -4.92 -10.96
N TYR A 195 -44.84 -5.31 -11.66
CA TYR A 195 -45.06 -5.06 -13.07
C TYR A 195 -45.68 -3.68 -13.30
N THR A 196 -45.67 -3.22 -14.55
CA THR A 196 -46.24 -1.93 -14.96
C THR A 196 -47.76 -1.83 -14.70
N ASP A 197 -48.45 -2.95 -14.54
CA ASP A 197 -49.88 -3.03 -14.16
C ASP A 197 -50.15 -2.83 -12.65
N GLY A 198 -49.07 -2.72 -11.84
CA GLY A 198 -49.13 -2.58 -10.38
C GLY A 198 -49.26 -3.89 -9.62
N THR A 199 -49.09 -5.05 -10.28
CA THR A 199 -49.09 -6.38 -9.65
C THR A 199 -47.68 -6.87 -9.35
N TYR A 200 -47.53 -7.80 -8.42
CA TYR A 200 -46.29 -8.50 -8.10
C TYR A 200 -46.25 -9.92 -8.68
N ARG A 201 -47.42 -10.53 -8.87
CA ARG A 201 -47.64 -11.93 -9.30
C ARG A 201 -46.95 -12.92 -8.36
N PRO A 202 -47.33 -12.97 -7.07
CA PRO A 202 -46.61 -13.71 -6.03
C PRO A 202 -46.43 -15.21 -6.34
N ASN A 203 -47.40 -15.83 -7.02
CA ASN A 203 -47.36 -17.26 -7.35
C ASN A 203 -46.62 -17.60 -8.65
N ARG A 204 -46.09 -16.60 -9.38
CA ARG A 204 -45.31 -16.86 -10.61
C ARG A 204 -43.97 -17.52 -10.23
N PRO A 205 -43.58 -18.61 -10.91
CA PRO A 205 -42.24 -19.18 -10.77
C PRO A 205 -41.12 -18.20 -11.14
N VAL A 206 -40.00 -18.29 -10.42
CA VAL A 206 -38.82 -17.45 -10.60
C VAL A 206 -37.77 -18.18 -11.44
N THR A 207 -37.19 -17.49 -12.42
CA THR A 207 -36.07 -18.04 -13.19
C THR A 207 -34.75 -17.94 -12.40
N ARG A 208 -33.74 -18.73 -12.76
CA ARG A 208 -32.42 -18.65 -12.14
C ARG A 208 -31.78 -17.26 -12.29
N ALA A 209 -32.00 -16.60 -13.42
CA ALA A 209 -31.54 -15.22 -13.63
C ALA A 209 -32.22 -14.23 -12.68
N GLU A 210 -33.54 -14.33 -12.52
CA GLU A 210 -34.29 -13.49 -11.58
C GLU A 210 -33.85 -13.73 -10.13
N PHE A 211 -33.67 -14.99 -9.72
CA PHE A 211 -33.19 -15.30 -8.37
C PHE A 211 -31.79 -14.73 -8.13
N ALA A 212 -30.88 -14.86 -9.10
CA ALA A 212 -29.53 -14.30 -8.98
C ALA A 212 -29.55 -12.77 -8.79
N VAL A 213 -30.44 -12.09 -9.50
CA VAL A 213 -30.62 -10.63 -9.37
C VAL A 213 -31.16 -10.26 -7.99
N PHE A 214 -32.17 -10.96 -7.49
CA PHE A 214 -32.72 -10.69 -6.15
C PHE A 214 -31.68 -10.91 -5.06
N MET A 215 -30.96 -12.04 -5.09
CA MET A 215 -29.94 -12.34 -4.10
C MET A 215 -28.77 -11.36 -4.14
N THR A 216 -28.30 -10.99 -5.34
CA THR A 216 -27.24 -9.97 -5.50
C THR A 216 -27.65 -8.62 -4.92
N ARG A 217 -28.90 -8.19 -5.12
CA ARG A 217 -29.42 -6.95 -4.54
C ARG A 217 -29.42 -7.00 -3.02
N VAL A 218 -29.85 -8.11 -2.43
CA VAL A 218 -29.85 -8.28 -0.96
C VAL A 218 -28.44 -8.23 -0.39
N ILE A 219 -27.48 -8.95 -1.00
CA ILE A 219 -26.08 -8.93 -0.55
C ILE A 219 -25.52 -7.51 -0.60
N ARG A 220 -25.73 -6.78 -1.71
CA ARG A 220 -25.25 -5.40 -1.85
C ARG A 220 -25.90 -4.46 -0.84
N PHE A 221 -27.20 -4.60 -0.62
CA PHE A 221 -27.93 -3.82 0.38
C PHE A 221 -27.39 -4.03 1.79
N GLU A 222 -27.15 -5.28 2.17
CA GLU A 222 -26.61 -5.60 3.50
C GLU A 222 -25.16 -5.13 3.68
N ARG A 223 -24.36 -5.16 2.62
CA ARG A 223 -23.00 -4.58 2.61
C ARG A 223 -23.05 -3.06 2.77
N GLU A 224 -23.93 -2.39 2.05
CA GLU A 224 -24.12 -0.94 2.15
C GLU A 224 -24.60 -0.54 3.55
N ALA A 225 -25.56 -1.27 4.12
CA ALA A 225 -26.00 -1.06 5.51
C ALA A 225 -24.85 -1.25 6.51
N ALA A 226 -24.05 -2.30 6.37
CA ALA A 226 -22.90 -2.53 7.24
C ALA A 226 -21.85 -1.40 7.13
N ILE A 227 -21.62 -0.85 5.94
CA ILE A 227 -20.74 0.31 5.75
C ILE A 227 -21.31 1.55 6.44
N GLN A 228 -22.61 1.82 6.28
CA GLN A 228 -23.28 2.99 6.87
C GLN A 228 -23.30 2.93 8.41
N ASP A 229 -23.48 1.73 8.97
CA ASP A 229 -23.50 1.50 10.41
C ASP A 229 -22.09 1.35 11.03
N HIS A 230 -21.04 1.41 10.20
CA HIS A 230 -19.65 1.11 10.58
C HIS A 230 -19.48 -0.28 11.24
N ASP A 231 -20.30 -1.26 10.85
CA ASP A 231 -20.24 -2.65 11.30
C ASP A 231 -19.31 -3.47 10.40
N TRP A 232 -18.00 -3.36 10.66
CA TRP A 232 -16.97 -4.00 9.84
C TRP A 232 -16.98 -5.53 9.94
N ASP A 233 -17.35 -6.08 11.09
CA ASP A 233 -17.44 -7.53 11.26
C ASP A 233 -18.57 -8.09 10.38
N LYS A 234 -19.71 -7.39 10.32
CA LYS A 234 -20.81 -7.73 9.42
C LYS A 234 -20.41 -7.55 7.95
N LEU A 235 -19.75 -6.45 7.58
CA LEU A 235 -19.26 -6.27 6.20
C LEU A 235 -18.30 -7.40 5.79
N ILE A 236 -17.33 -7.74 6.63
CA ILE A 236 -16.37 -8.83 6.39
C ILE A 236 -17.07 -10.18 6.27
N SER A 237 -18.15 -10.42 7.03
CA SER A 237 -18.95 -11.64 6.90
C SER A 237 -19.59 -11.81 5.51
N TYR A 238 -19.87 -10.69 4.82
CA TYR A 238 -20.32 -10.65 3.43
C TYR A 238 -19.19 -10.51 2.42
N MET A 239 -17.93 -10.58 2.84
CA MET A 239 -16.78 -10.63 1.93
C MET A 239 -16.36 -12.09 1.70
N THR A 240 -16.10 -12.43 0.45
CA THR A 240 -15.40 -13.68 0.14
C THR A 240 -13.95 -13.62 0.62
N VAL A 241 -13.32 -14.79 0.78
CA VAL A 241 -11.87 -14.86 1.06
C VAL A 241 -11.06 -14.09 -0.01
N SER A 242 -11.50 -14.13 -1.27
CA SER A 242 -10.87 -13.35 -2.36
C SER A 242 -10.91 -11.85 -2.09
N GLU A 243 -12.09 -11.32 -1.75
CA GLU A 243 -12.28 -9.90 -1.45
C GLU A 243 -11.47 -9.49 -0.21
N GLN A 244 -11.42 -10.33 0.83
CA GLN A 244 -10.64 -10.07 2.04
C GLN A 244 -9.14 -10.00 1.74
N ILE A 245 -8.60 -10.97 0.98
CA ILE A 245 -7.20 -10.97 0.57
C ILE A 245 -6.89 -9.78 -0.35
N GLY A 246 -7.80 -9.43 -1.25
CA GLY A 246 -7.66 -8.26 -2.12
C GLY A 246 -7.40 -6.97 -1.34
N GLN A 247 -8.10 -6.78 -0.22
CA GLN A 247 -7.89 -5.64 0.67
C GLN A 247 -6.47 -5.55 1.25
N MET A 248 -5.76 -6.67 1.32
CA MET A 248 -4.39 -6.78 1.85
C MET A 248 -3.31 -6.58 0.77
N LEU A 249 -3.67 -6.20 -0.45
CA LEU A 249 -2.73 -6.00 -1.55
C LEU A 249 -2.72 -4.54 -2.03
N MET A 250 -1.52 -4.01 -2.22
CA MET A 250 -1.28 -2.67 -2.75
C MET A 250 -0.18 -2.70 -3.82
N PRO A 251 -0.51 -3.03 -5.09
CA PRO A 251 0.47 -3.00 -6.17
C PRO A 251 0.79 -1.56 -6.62
N ASP A 252 1.92 -1.41 -7.31
CA ASP A 252 2.18 -0.18 -8.08
C ASP A 252 1.55 -0.23 -9.47
N ILE A 253 1.33 0.94 -10.05
CA ILE A 253 0.85 1.09 -11.42
C ILE A 253 1.83 1.89 -12.27
N ARG A 254 3.15 1.86 -11.98
CA ARG A 254 4.16 2.65 -12.71
C ARG A 254 4.08 2.41 -14.21
N GLN A 255 3.93 1.14 -14.57
CA GLN A 255 3.84 0.70 -15.95
C GLN A 255 2.83 -0.43 -16.09
N TRP A 256 2.19 -0.49 -17.25
CA TRP A 256 1.35 -1.61 -17.67
C TRP A 256 1.79 -2.06 -19.05
N ASN A 257 2.12 -3.35 -19.23
CA ASN A 257 2.68 -3.90 -20.46
C ASN A 257 3.88 -3.09 -21.02
N GLY A 258 4.77 -2.64 -20.11
CA GLY A 258 5.96 -1.85 -20.45
C GLY A 258 5.70 -0.37 -20.78
N GLN A 259 4.44 0.09 -20.75
CA GLN A 259 4.08 1.48 -20.97
C GLN A 259 3.81 2.20 -19.66
N VAL A 260 4.33 3.43 -19.54
CA VAL A 260 4.05 4.30 -18.39
C VAL A 260 2.54 4.55 -18.30
N THR A 261 1.99 4.42 -17.10
CA THR A 261 0.55 4.61 -16.87
C THR A 261 0.29 5.99 -16.26
N THR A 262 -0.45 6.81 -16.98
CA THR A 262 -0.95 8.12 -16.49
C THR A 262 -2.48 8.21 -16.52
N THR A 263 -3.16 7.17 -17.00
CA THR A 263 -4.63 7.08 -17.04
C THR A 263 -5.07 5.66 -16.67
N VAL A 264 -6.31 5.53 -16.21
CA VAL A 264 -6.90 4.20 -15.98
C VAL A 264 -7.08 3.49 -17.32
N ASN A 265 -6.51 2.29 -17.44
CA ASN A 265 -6.65 1.42 -18.61
C ASN A 265 -7.35 0.11 -18.24
N GLU A 266 -7.77 -0.66 -19.25
CA GLU A 266 -8.51 -1.91 -19.06
C GLU A 266 -7.74 -3.01 -18.30
N GLY A 267 -6.41 -2.94 -18.28
CA GLY A 267 -5.58 -3.85 -17.49
C GLY A 267 -5.63 -3.53 -16.01
N ILE A 268 -5.52 -2.24 -15.66
CA ILE A 268 -5.64 -1.76 -14.28
C ILE A 268 -7.04 -2.02 -13.74
N LYS A 269 -8.09 -1.74 -14.53
CA LYS A 269 -9.47 -2.08 -14.14
C LYS A 269 -9.58 -3.57 -13.83
N ARG A 270 -9.10 -4.43 -14.73
CA ARG A 270 -9.08 -5.89 -14.50
C ARG A 270 -8.34 -6.24 -13.23
N SER A 271 -7.17 -5.68 -12.96
CA SER A 271 -6.45 -6.00 -11.73
C SER A 271 -7.21 -5.57 -10.47
N ILE A 272 -7.81 -4.36 -10.47
CA ILE A 272 -8.68 -3.89 -9.38
C ILE A 272 -9.86 -4.84 -9.17
N HIS A 273 -10.58 -5.19 -10.24
CA HIS A 273 -11.82 -5.97 -10.18
C HIS A 273 -11.59 -7.47 -9.96
N ASP A 274 -10.51 -8.05 -10.49
CA ASP A 274 -10.27 -9.49 -10.45
C ASP A 274 -9.61 -9.89 -9.12
N GLN A 275 -8.69 -9.07 -8.59
CA GLN A 275 -8.05 -9.30 -7.29
C GLN A 275 -8.73 -8.56 -6.12
N ASP A 276 -9.78 -7.76 -6.37
CA ASP A 276 -10.52 -7.00 -5.35
C ASP A 276 -9.59 -6.08 -4.50
N LEU A 277 -8.67 -5.39 -5.19
CA LEU A 277 -7.52 -4.71 -4.56
C LEU A 277 -7.91 -3.71 -3.47
N GLY A 278 -7.09 -3.62 -2.43
CA GLY A 278 -7.28 -2.72 -1.29
C GLY A 278 -6.69 -1.33 -1.49
N GLY A 279 -5.69 -1.20 -2.35
CA GLY A 279 -5.07 0.07 -2.66
C GLY A 279 -4.08 0.00 -3.82
N LEU A 280 -3.50 1.15 -4.17
CA LEU A 280 -2.46 1.31 -5.18
C LEU A 280 -1.44 2.34 -4.70
N ILE A 281 -0.17 2.14 -5.04
CA ILE A 281 0.89 3.15 -4.86
C ILE A 281 1.21 3.84 -6.19
N LEU A 282 1.32 5.17 -6.14
CA LEU A 282 1.72 6.01 -7.27
C LEU A 282 3.18 6.45 -7.13
N PHE A 283 3.83 6.65 -8.28
CA PHE A 283 5.20 7.15 -8.41
C PHE A 283 5.25 8.34 -9.37
N ASP A 284 6.43 8.95 -9.50
CA ASP A 284 6.71 10.03 -10.46
C ASP A 284 6.29 9.69 -11.89
N LYS A 285 6.51 8.45 -12.34
CA LYS A 285 6.07 7.95 -13.66
C LYS A 285 4.56 8.11 -13.88
N ASN A 286 3.76 8.07 -12.83
CA ASN A 286 2.31 8.19 -12.93
C ASN A 286 1.82 9.65 -13.04
N ILE A 287 2.71 10.62 -12.85
CA ILE A 287 2.37 12.02 -12.64
C ILE A 287 3.00 12.86 -13.74
N VAL A 288 2.14 13.41 -14.59
CA VAL A 288 2.49 14.42 -15.59
C VAL A 288 2.35 15.81 -14.99
N ASP A 289 1.19 16.07 -14.38
CA ASP A 289 0.86 17.32 -13.70
C ASP A 289 -0.26 17.09 -12.67
N VAL A 290 -0.54 18.13 -11.88
CA VAL A 290 -1.53 18.08 -10.78
C VAL A 290 -2.96 17.84 -11.26
N ARG A 291 -3.35 18.27 -12.47
CA ARG A 291 -4.69 18.03 -13.00
C ARG A 291 -4.85 16.59 -13.47
N GLN A 292 -3.83 16.06 -14.13
CA GLN A 292 -3.81 14.67 -14.60
C GLN A 292 -3.85 13.70 -13.42
N VAL A 293 -3.02 13.88 -12.38
CA VAL A 293 -3.04 12.95 -11.23
C VAL A 293 -4.36 13.02 -10.46
N THR A 294 -4.96 14.21 -10.30
CA THR A 294 -6.29 14.37 -9.68
C THR A 294 -7.38 13.63 -10.48
N THR A 295 -7.27 13.66 -11.81
CA THR A 295 -8.19 12.90 -12.69
C THR A 295 -7.94 11.40 -12.58
N LEU A 296 -6.67 10.97 -12.52
CA LEU A 296 -6.28 9.57 -12.35
C LEU A 296 -6.82 9.02 -11.02
N THR A 297 -6.56 9.69 -9.90
CA THR A 297 -7.01 9.24 -8.56
C THR A 297 -8.53 9.22 -8.45
N HIS A 298 -9.23 10.22 -9.02
CA HIS A 298 -10.69 10.20 -9.11
C HIS A 298 -11.18 8.97 -9.88
N ASN A 299 -10.64 8.72 -11.08
CA ASN A 299 -11.06 7.59 -11.90
C ASN A 299 -10.73 6.24 -11.24
N LEU A 300 -9.59 6.11 -10.55
CA LEU A 300 -9.26 4.92 -9.77
C LEU A 300 -10.29 4.67 -8.65
N GLN A 301 -10.72 5.71 -7.94
CA GLN A 301 -11.76 5.59 -6.91
C GLN A 301 -13.15 5.26 -7.48
N MET A 302 -13.42 5.62 -8.75
CA MET A 302 -14.65 5.23 -9.43
C MET A 302 -14.63 3.77 -9.90
N GLU A 303 -13.44 3.19 -10.09
CA GLU A 303 -13.27 1.75 -10.33
C GLU A 303 -13.27 0.94 -9.03
N ALA A 304 -12.95 1.57 -7.89
CA ALA A 304 -13.12 0.95 -6.58
C ALA A 304 -14.62 0.68 -6.35
N GLY A 305 -14.99 -0.57 -6.08
CA GLY A 305 -16.38 -1.00 -5.91
C GLY A 305 -17.10 -0.33 -4.72
N ASP A 306 -17.66 -1.12 -3.83
CA ASP A 306 -18.26 -0.58 -2.58
C ASP A 306 -17.21 -0.24 -1.51
N ILE A 307 -16.03 -0.87 -1.56
CA ILE A 307 -14.89 -0.55 -0.69
C ILE A 307 -13.89 0.33 -1.48
N PRO A 308 -13.57 1.56 -1.02
CA PRO A 308 -12.67 2.47 -1.71
C PRO A 308 -11.22 1.99 -1.66
N LEU A 309 -10.38 2.43 -2.60
CA LEU A 309 -8.95 2.12 -2.61
C LEU A 309 -8.19 3.04 -1.63
N PHE A 310 -7.13 2.54 -1.00
CA PHE A 310 -6.05 3.41 -0.54
C PHE A 310 -5.23 3.85 -1.75
N LEU A 311 -5.03 5.14 -1.95
CA LEU A 311 -4.08 5.66 -2.93
C LEU A 311 -2.90 6.31 -2.20
N GLY A 312 -1.73 5.68 -2.32
CA GLY A 312 -0.52 6.03 -1.58
C GLY A 312 0.60 6.61 -2.43
N ILE A 313 1.51 7.34 -1.80
CA ILE A 313 2.70 7.92 -2.45
C ILE A 313 3.85 8.14 -1.45
N ASP A 314 5.08 8.18 -1.95
CA ASP A 314 6.27 8.65 -1.21
C ASP A 314 6.47 10.16 -1.40
N GLN A 315 5.78 11.00 -0.61
CA GLN A 315 5.97 12.45 -0.60
C GLN A 315 6.63 12.87 0.73
N GLU A 316 7.92 12.51 0.89
CA GLU A 316 8.71 12.79 2.10
C GLU A 316 9.16 14.26 2.18
N GLY A 317 9.37 14.90 1.03
CA GLY A 317 10.03 16.21 0.90
C GLY A 317 11.54 16.09 0.63
N GLY A 318 12.19 17.21 0.33
CA GLY A 318 13.62 17.26 0.02
C GLY A 318 13.99 16.44 -1.22
N VAL A 319 14.76 15.37 -1.00
CA VAL A 319 15.29 14.50 -2.06
C VAL A 319 14.30 13.42 -2.53
N VAL A 320 13.24 13.13 -1.76
CA VAL A 320 12.17 12.20 -2.14
C VAL A 320 10.85 12.95 -2.22
N LYS A 321 10.49 13.35 -3.44
CA LYS A 321 9.26 14.06 -3.77
C LYS A 321 8.81 13.67 -5.17
N ARG A 322 7.51 13.67 -5.41
CA ARG A 322 6.90 13.13 -6.65
C ARG A 322 5.97 14.12 -7.36
N ILE A 323 5.43 15.12 -6.66
CA ILE A 323 4.42 16.04 -7.21
C ILE A 323 5.11 17.18 -8.00
N PRO A 324 4.94 17.26 -9.34
CA PRO A 324 5.41 18.39 -10.12
C PRO A 324 4.59 19.64 -9.81
N GLY A 325 5.25 20.78 -9.62
CA GLY A 325 4.61 22.06 -9.31
C GLY A 325 4.08 22.19 -7.88
N GLY A 326 4.15 21.13 -7.07
CA GLY A 326 3.89 21.19 -5.63
C GLY A 326 5.00 21.91 -4.87
N THR A 327 4.75 22.15 -3.59
CA THR A 327 5.71 22.86 -2.71
C THR A 327 6.97 22.02 -2.49
N ASN A 328 8.14 22.61 -2.70
CA ASN A 328 9.42 21.92 -2.59
C ASN A 328 10.01 22.03 -1.18
N LEU A 329 9.44 21.28 -0.24
CA LEU A 329 9.92 21.23 1.14
C LEU A 329 11.43 20.94 1.22
N PRO A 330 12.19 21.64 2.10
CA PRO A 330 13.64 21.47 2.23
C PRO A 330 14.15 20.08 2.59
N GLY A 331 13.30 19.21 3.15
CA GLY A 331 13.62 17.84 3.54
C GLY A 331 13.75 17.63 5.05
N GLN A 332 13.87 16.37 5.44
CA GLN A 332 13.84 15.98 6.86
C GLN A 332 15.10 16.43 7.60
N MET A 333 16.29 16.27 7.03
CA MET A 333 17.52 16.74 7.68
C MET A 333 17.57 18.27 7.83
N ALA A 334 16.99 19.02 6.87
CA ALA A 334 16.82 20.46 7.00
C ALA A 334 15.90 20.81 8.18
N LEU A 335 14.77 20.12 8.33
CA LEU A 335 13.90 20.25 9.51
C LEU A 335 14.64 19.89 10.81
N GLY A 336 15.44 18.83 10.77
CA GLY A 336 16.37 18.47 11.85
C GLY A 336 17.26 19.64 12.26
N ALA A 337 17.87 20.30 11.28
CA ALA A 337 18.75 21.44 11.53
C ALA A 337 18.03 22.65 12.12
N THR A 338 16.73 22.82 11.85
CA THR A 338 15.93 23.85 12.53
C THR A 338 15.67 23.52 14.00
N GLY A 339 15.61 22.22 14.35
CA GLY A 339 15.19 21.74 15.66
C GLY A 339 13.75 22.10 16.05
N ASP A 340 12.95 22.68 15.15
CA ASP A 340 11.65 23.28 15.45
C ASP A 340 10.49 22.33 15.07
N ALA A 341 9.82 21.80 16.09
CA ALA A 341 8.68 20.90 15.91
C ALA A 341 7.48 21.61 15.26
N ALA A 342 7.29 22.91 15.45
CA ALA A 342 6.19 23.64 14.81
C ALA A 342 6.40 23.76 13.31
N LEU A 343 7.65 23.86 12.85
CA LEU A 343 7.99 23.81 11.42
C LEU A 343 7.78 22.41 10.84
N ALA A 344 8.12 21.35 11.57
CA ALA A 344 7.84 19.98 11.15
C ALA A 344 6.33 19.70 11.06
N GLU A 345 5.52 20.17 12.01
CA GLU A 345 4.06 20.10 11.96
C GLU A 345 3.50 20.89 10.76
N ALA A 346 4.00 22.10 10.51
CA ALA A 346 3.59 22.89 9.35
C ALA A 346 3.95 22.21 8.01
N ALA A 347 5.13 21.57 7.93
CA ALA A 347 5.54 20.79 6.77
C ALA A 347 4.64 19.57 6.55
N GLY A 348 4.28 18.85 7.62
CA GLY A 348 3.31 17.76 7.53
C GLY A 348 1.94 18.23 7.06
N ARG A 349 1.43 19.35 7.61
CA ARG A 349 0.12 19.90 7.26
C ARG A 349 0.03 20.31 5.80
N LEU A 350 0.97 21.12 5.31
CA LEU A 350 0.95 21.55 3.90
C LEU A 350 1.09 20.36 2.94
N THR A 351 1.92 19.37 3.30
CA THR A 351 2.06 18.14 2.49
C THR A 351 0.74 17.40 2.41
N GLY A 352 0.05 17.26 3.55
CA GLY A 352 -1.26 16.62 3.59
C GLY A 352 -2.33 17.39 2.82
N GLU A 353 -2.32 18.72 2.86
CA GLU A 353 -3.25 19.57 2.11
C GLU A 353 -3.09 19.39 0.59
N GLU A 354 -1.84 19.40 0.09
CA GLU A 354 -1.57 19.12 -1.33
C GLU A 354 -1.95 17.70 -1.71
N LEU A 355 -1.58 16.69 -0.93
CA LEU A 355 -1.91 15.28 -1.22
C LEU A 355 -3.42 15.03 -1.26
N LYS A 356 -4.16 15.58 -0.30
CA LYS A 356 -5.62 15.45 -0.25
C LYS A 356 -6.28 16.10 -1.46
N ALA A 357 -5.82 17.27 -1.89
CA ALA A 357 -6.33 17.94 -3.10
C ALA A 357 -6.11 17.08 -4.36
N LEU A 358 -5.03 16.31 -4.41
CA LEU A 358 -4.74 15.38 -5.51
C LEU A 358 -5.48 14.03 -5.38
N GLY A 359 -6.29 13.83 -4.34
CA GLY A 359 -7.01 12.58 -4.09
C GLY A 359 -6.12 11.43 -3.62
N LEU A 360 -5.01 11.73 -2.94
CA LEU A 360 -4.12 10.76 -2.29
C LEU A 360 -4.40 10.75 -0.78
N GLN A 361 -4.55 9.55 -0.20
CA GLN A 361 -4.95 9.40 1.21
C GLN A 361 -3.83 8.90 2.10
N VAL A 362 -2.80 8.27 1.54
CA VAL A 362 -1.69 7.68 2.30
C VAL A 362 -0.38 8.34 1.87
N ASN A 363 0.36 8.88 2.83
CA ASN A 363 1.75 9.28 2.62
C ASN A 363 2.67 8.31 3.33
N PHE A 364 3.60 7.70 2.59
CA PHE A 364 4.66 6.86 3.15
C PHE A 364 5.76 7.74 3.75
N ALA A 365 5.38 8.52 4.76
CA ALA A 365 6.21 9.47 5.50
C ALA A 365 5.55 9.75 6.88
N PRO A 366 6.30 10.25 7.87
CA PRO A 366 7.73 10.56 7.84
C PRO A 366 8.66 9.34 7.93
N VAL A 367 9.94 9.56 7.63
CA VAL A 367 11.00 8.57 7.91
C VAL A 367 11.46 8.77 9.36
N LEU A 368 11.38 7.72 10.16
CA LEU A 368 11.77 7.71 11.57
C LEU A 368 13.10 6.99 11.81
N ASP A 369 13.81 6.65 10.73
CA ASP A 369 15.16 6.11 10.83
C ASP A 369 16.11 7.15 11.42
N ILE A 370 17.03 6.71 12.29
CA ILE A 370 18.05 7.56 12.88
C ILE A 370 19.34 7.39 12.09
N ASN A 371 19.82 8.47 11.47
CA ASN A 371 20.98 8.44 10.60
C ASN A 371 22.30 8.46 11.40
N SER A 372 22.52 7.43 12.21
CA SER A 372 23.67 7.28 13.12
C SER A 372 24.96 6.82 12.42
N ASN A 373 24.84 6.29 11.20
CA ASN A 373 25.96 5.84 10.39
C ASN A 373 26.19 6.78 9.19
N PRO A 374 27.29 7.55 9.15
CA PRO A 374 27.65 8.40 8.01
C PRO A 374 27.80 7.65 6.68
N ASP A 375 28.08 6.35 6.74
CA ASP A 375 28.26 5.47 5.60
C ASP A 375 26.95 4.77 5.18
N ASN A 376 25.79 5.17 5.74
CA ASN A 376 24.49 4.68 5.31
C ASN A 376 24.19 5.12 3.85
N PRO A 377 23.95 4.19 2.91
CA PRO A 377 23.82 4.52 1.50
C PRO A 377 22.41 4.97 1.07
N ILE A 378 21.40 4.91 1.94
CA ILE A 378 19.98 4.99 1.53
C ILE A 378 19.13 5.99 2.33
N ILE A 379 19.43 6.22 3.61
CA ILE A 379 18.69 7.13 4.49
C ILE A 379 19.24 8.55 4.36
N GLY A 380 20.43 8.83 4.90
CA GLY A 380 21.06 10.15 4.77
C GLY A 380 20.11 11.30 5.11
N MET A 381 20.01 12.28 4.21
CA MET A 381 19.11 13.45 4.27
C MET A 381 17.62 13.13 4.41
N ARG A 382 17.20 11.86 4.21
CA ARG A 382 15.82 11.42 4.45
C ARG A 382 15.51 11.27 5.94
N SER A 383 16.50 11.15 6.81
CA SER A 383 16.30 11.21 8.26
C SER A 383 16.33 12.66 8.74
N PHE A 384 15.64 12.93 9.85
CA PHE A 384 15.77 14.20 10.55
C PHE A 384 17.16 14.38 11.18
N SER A 385 17.74 13.34 11.77
CA SER A 385 18.90 13.47 12.65
C SER A 385 19.59 12.14 12.96
N SER A 386 20.81 12.20 13.49
CA SER A 386 21.45 11.07 14.18
C SER A 386 21.05 10.93 15.66
N ASP A 387 20.20 11.83 16.17
CA ASP A 387 19.70 11.85 17.56
C ASP A 387 18.26 11.32 17.65
N ALA A 388 18.04 10.33 18.51
CA ALA A 388 16.76 9.62 18.61
C ALA A 388 15.62 10.52 19.14
N ASP A 389 15.91 11.42 20.07
CA ASP A 389 14.91 12.33 20.65
C ASP A 389 14.48 13.39 19.63
N LEU A 390 15.42 13.95 18.86
CA LEU A 390 15.13 14.89 17.80
C LEU A 390 14.31 14.23 16.68
N VAL A 391 14.67 13.02 16.23
CA VAL A 391 13.90 12.26 15.24
C VAL A 391 12.47 12.00 15.74
N SER A 392 12.32 11.53 16.99
CA SER A 392 11.00 11.24 17.57
C SER A 392 10.14 12.50 17.61
N ARG A 393 10.68 13.61 18.11
CA ARG A 393 9.96 14.87 18.28
C ARG A 393 9.51 15.48 16.93
N LEU A 394 10.39 15.52 15.93
CA LEU A 394 10.04 16.08 14.62
C LEU A 394 9.16 15.13 13.80
N GLY A 395 9.38 13.83 13.93
CA GLY A 395 8.55 12.79 13.33
C GLY A 395 7.11 12.88 13.81
N ILE A 396 6.88 12.92 15.13
CA ILE A 396 5.54 13.07 15.73
C ILE A 396 4.87 14.37 15.29
N ALA A 397 5.61 15.48 15.24
CA ALA A 397 5.07 16.73 14.75
C ALA A 397 4.62 16.64 13.28
N THR A 398 5.40 15.97 12.44
CA THR A 398 5.04 15.72 11.02
C THR A 398 3.78 14.87 10.90
N ILE A 399 3.67 13.79 11.70
CA ILE A 399 2.48 12.93 11.77
C ILE A 399 1.25 13.76 12.13
N LYS A 400 1.35 14.60 13.16
CA LYS A 400 0.26 15.49 13.59
C LYS A 400 -0.16 16.46 12.47
N GLY A 401 0.79 16.99 11.70
CA GLY A 401 0.49 17.82 10.53
C GLY A 401 -0.31 17.07 9.47
N LEU A 402 0.09 15.84 9.11
CA LEU A 402 -0.63 15.01 8.14
C LEU A 402 -2.05 14.67 8.63
N HIS A 403 -2.21 14.39 9.93
CA HIS A 403 -3.53 14.15 10.55
C HIS A 403 -4.46 15.34 10.41
N GLN A 404 -3.97 16.56 10.64
CA GLN A 404 -4.77 17.79 10.52
C GLN A 404 -5.35 17.98 9.12
N SER A 405 -4.65 17.50 8.10
CA SER A 405 -5.07 17.59 6.71
C SER A 405 -5.92 16.40 6.26
N GLY A 406 -6.07 15.37 7.09
CA GLY A 406 -6.79 14.15 6.75
C GLY A 406 -6.02 13.24 5.79
N VAL A 407 -4.70 13.13 5.97
CA VAL A 407 -3.84 12.18 5.26
C VAL A 407 -3.22 11.20 6.26
N ILE A 408 -3.25 9.91 5.92
CA ILE A 408 -2.70 8.82 6.73
C ILE A 408 -1.18 8.87 6.66
N ALA A 409 -0.54 8.96 7.83
CA ALA A 409 0.90 8.83 7.95
C ALA A 409 1.29 7.34 8.04
N ALA A 410 2.25 6.94 7.22
CA ALA A 410 2.88 5.62 7.29
C ALA A 410 4.37 5.76 7.60
N VAL A 411 4.71 5.64 8.88
CA VAL A 411 6.08 5.84 9.37
C VAL A 411 6.98 4.67 8.98
N LYS A 412 8.26 4.95 8.71
CA LYS A 412 9.18 3.96 8.13
C LYS A 412 10.65 4.19 8.52
N HIS A 413 11.52 3.19 8.49
CA HIS A 413 11.25 1.80 8.07
C HIS A 413 11.48 0.88 9.27
N PHE A 414 10.42 0.37 9.89
CA PHE A 414 10.52 -0.43 11.11
C PHE A 414 11.31 -1.72 10.87
N PRO A 415 12.34 -2.07 11.66
CA PRO A 415 12.63 -1.55 13.01
C PRO A 415 13.69 -0.44 13.09
N GLY A 416 14.10 0.13 11.96
CA GLY A 416 15.12 1.18 11.83
C GLY A 416 16.16 0.83 10.77
N HIS A 417 16.39 1.73 9.80
CA HIS A 417 17.31 1.51 8.67
C HIS A 417 18.60 2.34 8.76
N GLY A 418 18.61 3.38 9.58
CA GLY A 418 19.64 4.43 9.53
C GLY A 418 21.05 4.04 10.00
N ASP A 419 21.25 2.84 10.56
CA ASP A 419 22.58 2.33 10.96
C ASP A 419 23.10 1.19 10.08
N THR A 420 22.45 0.88 8.96
CA THR A 420 22.90 -0.18 8.04
C THR A 420 23.99 0.31 7.07
N THR A 421 24.84 -0.61 6.60
CA THR A 421 25.90 -0.35 5.59
C THR A 421 25.58 -0.94 4.21
N VAL A 422 24.47 -1.66 4.08
CA VAL A 422 24.02 -2.33 2.84
C VAL A 422 22.70 -1.72 2.43
N ASP A 423 22.56 -1.34 1.16
CA ASP A 423 21.28 -0.92 0.59
C ASP A 423 20.36 -2.15 0.44
N SER A 424 19.16 -2.09 1.03
CA SER A 424 18.13 -3.14 0.92
C SER A 424 17.64 -3.36 -0.52
N HIS A 425 17.88 -2.42 -1.43
CA HIS A 425 17.62 -2.60 -2.86
C HIS A 425 18.66 -3.51 -3.54
N LEU A 426 19.83 -3.70 -2.92
CA LEU A 426 20.97 -4.42 -3.51
C LEU A 426 21.33 -5.71 -2.75
N GLY A 427 21.02 -5.80 -1.45
CA GLY A 427 21.31 -6.97 -0.62
C GLY A 427 20.55 -6.95 0.72
N MET A 428 20.83 -7.90 1.62
CA MET A 428 20.16 -8.05 2.92
C MET A 428 20.88 -7.25 4.02
N PRO A 429 20.31 -6.14 4.54
CA PRO A 429 20.89 -5.41 5.66
C PRO A 429 20.60 -6.09 7.00
N VAL A 430 21.51 -5.95 7.96
CA VAL A 430 21.42 -6.58 9.28
C VAL A 430 21.74 -5.54 10.36
N LEU A 431 20.88 -5.46 11.38
CA LEU A 431 21.19 -4.76 12.63
C LEU A 431 21.74 -5.75 13.64
N THR A 432 22.99 -5.55 14.06
CA THR A 432 23.74 -6.46 14.96
C THR A 432 23.82 -5.95 16.40
N HIS A 433 23.18 -4.83 16.71
CA HIS A 433 23.19 -4.22 18.04
C HIS A 433 22.44 -5.05 19.08
N ASN A 434 22.82 -4.88 20.35
CA ASN A 434 22.10 -5.50 21.46
C ASN A 434 20.72 -4.83 21.68
N ARG A 435 19.86 -5.48 22.46
CA ARG A 435 18.49 -5.02 22.68
C ARG A 435 18.40 -3.64 23.36
N GLU A 436 19.27 -3.37 24.32
CA GLU A 436 19.31 -2.09 25.04
C GLU A 436 19.58 -0.91 24.09
N ARG A 437 20.55 -1.06 23.19
CA ARG A 437 20.85 -0.07 22.15
C ARG A 437 19.67 0.10 21.20
N LEU A 438 19.10 -0.99 20.71
CA LEU A 438 17.95 -0.97 19.80
C LEU A 438 16.75 -0.27 20.41
N ASP A 439 16.47 -0.51 21.70
CA ASP A 439 15.37 0.15 22.42
C ASP A 439 15.62 1.65 22.63
N ALA A 440 16.86 2.05 22.87
CA ALA A 440 17.23 3.45 23.12
C ALA A 440 17.34 4.30 21.85
N VAL A 441 17.64 3.67 20.70
CA VAL A 441 17.91 4.36 19.44
C VAL A 441 16.86 3.93 18.40
N GLU A 442 17.04 2.82 17.70
CA GLU A 442 16.27 2.49 16.49
C GLU A 442 14.76 2.33 16.74
N LEU A 443 14.36 1.71 17.85
CA LEU A 443 12.95 1.44 18.19
C LEU A 443 12.25 2.61 18.88
N LYS A 444 13.00 3.58 19.41
CA LYS A 444 12.44 4.68 20.20
C LYS A 444 11.47 5.56 19.40
N PRO A 445 11.82 6.08 18.20
CA PRO A 445 10.87 6.85 17.39
C PRO A 445 9.58 6.11 17.05
N PHE A 446 9.65 4.79 16.82
CA PHE A 446 8.47 3.98 16.55
C PHE A 446 7.60 3.83 17.80
N ARG A 447 8.18 3.54 18.97
CA ARG A 447 7.47 3.52 20.25
C ARG A 447 6.76 4.84 20.52
N ASP A 448 7.48 5.95 20.40
CA ASP A 448 6.94 7.28 20.66
C ASP A 448 5.82 7.62 19.64
N SER A 449 5.93 7.18 18.38
CA SER A 449 4.87 7.35 17.36
C SER A 449 3.61 6.52 17.65
N ILE A 450 3.75 5.32 18.21
CA ILE A 450 2.64 4.46 18.63
C ILE A 450 1.88 5.11 19.78
N GLU A 451 2.59 5.63 20.78
CA GLU A 451 2.02 6.37 21.91
C GLU A 451 1.28 7.64 21.46
N ASN A 452 1.67 8.21 20.32
CA ASN A 452 1.03 9.37 19.70
C ASN A 452 0.04 9.02 18.57
N GLY A 453 -0.38 7.76 18.45
CA GLY A 453 -1.52 7.37 17.63
C GLY A 453 -1.25 7.24 16.13
N VAL A 454 -0.02 6.90 15.72
CA VAL A 454 0.30 6.59 14.30
C VAL A 454 -0.60 5.45 13.76
N GLU A 455 -1.10 5.61 12.54
CA GLU A 455 -2.04 4.65 11.95
C GLU A 455 -1.41 3.54 11.13
N MET A 456 -0.27 3.82 10.51
CA MET A 456 0.40 2.86 9.65
C MET A 456 1.91 2.84 9.94
N ILE A 457 2.48 1.63 10.03
CA ILE A 457 3.92 1.40 10.17
C ILE A 457 4.36 0.54 9.00
N MET A 458 5.31 1.06 8.22
CA MET A 458 5.96 0.32 7.15
C MET A 458 7.17 -0.43 7.69
N THR A 459 7.19 -1.74 7.49
CA THR A 459 8.33 -2.60 7.86
C THR A 459 9.47 -2.46 6.85
N ALA A 460 10.70 -2.75 7.24
CA ALA A 460 11.87 -2.83 6.37
C ALA A 460 12.31 -4.29 6.17
N HIS A 461 12.95 -4.57 5.03
CA HIS A 461 13.59 -5.86 4.76
C HIS A 461 14.98 -5.95 5.42
N ILE A 462 15.02 -5.78 6.74
CA ILE A 462 16.25 -5.72 7.56
C ILE A 462 16.17 -6.78 8.65
N ALA A 463 17.23 -7.56 8.85
CA ALA A 463 17.29 -8.53 9.93
C ALA A 463 17.56 -7.86 11.29
N LEU A 464 16.77 -8.22 12.31
CA LEU A 464 16.92 -7.75 13.69
C LEU A 464 17.34 -8.92 14.59
N THR A 465 18.61 -9.28 14.55
CA THR A 465 19.12 -10.57 15.09
C THR A 465 19.01 -10.68 16.61
N ALA A 466 18.95 -9.55 17.33
CA ALA A 466 18.70 -9.52 18.77
C ALA A 466 17.28 -9.98 19.16
N VAL A 467 16.34 -10.01 18.21
CA VAL A 467 14.94 -10.43 18.43
C VAL A 467 14.65 -11.74 17.70
N ASP A 468 15.13 -11.88 16.47
CA ASP A 468 14.99 -13.12 15.70
C ASP A 468 16.29 -13.48 14.99
N ASN A 469 16.90 -14.57 15.46
CA ASN A 469 18.11 -15.16 14.90
C ASN A 469 17.80 -16.35 13.98
N GLU A 470 16.56 -16.48 13.47
CA GLU A 470 16.25 -17.46 12.43
C GLU A 470 17.00 -17.14 11.15
N HIS A 471 17.55 -18.17 10.52
CA HIS A 471 18.14 -18.11 9.19
C HIS A 471 17.34 -18.96 8.20
N ILE A 472 17.36 -18.54 6.94
CA ILE A 472 16.74 -19.25 5.83
C ILE A 472 17.76 -19.49 4.73
N MET A 473 17.57 -20.55 3.95
CA MET A 473 18.41 -20.85 2.80
C MET A 473 17.97 -19.98 1.61
N SER A 474 18.87 -19.09 1.18
CA SER A 474 18.71 -18.19 0.04
C SER A 474 18.47 -18.97 -1.26
N LEU A 475 17.42 -18.63 -2.00
CA LEU A 475 17.17 -19.22 -3.32
C LEU A 475 18.14 -18.72 -4.39
N LYS A 476 18.80 -17.59 -4.18
CA LYS A 476 19.79 -17.01 -5.10
C LYS A 476 21.02 -17.89 -5.26
N ASP A 477 21.57 -18.35 -4.15
CA ASP A 477 22.92 -18.94 -4.07
C ASP A 477 23.06 -20.07 -3.04
N GLY A 478 21.98 -20.47 -2.35
CA GLY A 478 22.01 -21.51 -1.33
C GLY A 478 22.66 -21.09 -0.01
N SER A 479 23.05 -19.82 0.13
CA SER A 479 23.65 -19.30 1.37
C SER A 479 22.64 -19.22 2.52
N SER A 480 23.13 -19.24 3.75
CA SER A 480 22.31 -19.03 4.95
C SER A 480 22.19 -17.54 5.23
N VAL A 481 21.01 -16.96 5.08
CA VAL A 481 20.74 -15.52 5.31
C VAL A 481 19.79 -15.32 6.49
N PRO A 482 20.00 -14.29 7.33
CA PRO A 482 19.12 -14.03 8.46
C PRO A 482 17.74 -13.57 7.97
N ILE A 483 16.71 -13.85 8.77
CA ILE A 483 15.35 -13.47 8.42
C ILE A 483 15.13 -11.95 8.55
N PRO A 484 14.58 -11.26 7.54
CA PRO A 484 14.22 -9.86 7.66
C PRO A 484 12.97 -9.65 8.54
N ALA A 485 12.88 -8.48 9.15
CA ALA A 485 11.77 -8.07 10.03
C ALA A 485 10.40 -8.26 9.37
N THR A 486 10.25 -7.91 8.09
CA THR A 486 9.01 -8.12 7.31
C THR A 486 8.49 -9.57 7.32
N LEU A 487 9.38 -10.56 7.47
CA LEU A 487 9.04 -11.99 7.45
C LEU A 487 9.11 -12.66 8.83
N SER A 488 9.47 -11.91 9.87
CA SER A 488 9.65 -12.45 11.22
C SER A 488 8.41 -12.24 12.07
N LYS A 489 7.78 -13.35 12.48
CA LYS A 489 6.67 -13.33 13.45
C LYS A 489 7.12 -12.83 14.83
N LYS A 490 8.37 -13.10 15.23
CA LYS A 490 8.92 -12.58 16.51
C LYS A 490 9.03 -11.07 16.48
N VAL A 491 9.43 -10.49 15.34
CA VAL A 491 9.53 -9.03 15.19
C VAL A 491 8.15 -8.38 15.01
N LEU A 492 7.31 -8.83 14.08
CA LEU A 492 6.04 -8.16 13.81
C LEU A 492 4.95 -8.48 14.84
N THR A 493 4.75 -9.75 15.19
CA THR A 493 3.74 -10.12 16.20
C THR A 493 4.29 -10.02 17.62
N GLY A 494 5.50 -10.53 17.88
CA GLY A 494 6.09 -10.52 19.23
C GLY A 494 6.43 -9.10 19.69
N LEU A 495 7.36 -8.45 19.01
CA LEU A 495 7.83 -7.11 19.36
C LEU A 495 6.81 -6.02 19.02
N LEU A 496 6.41 -5.87 17.75
CA LEU A 496 5.60 -4.72 17.33
C LEU A 496 4.15 -4.77 17.86
N ARG A 497 3.43 -5.89 17.66
CA ARG A 497 2.05 -6.04 18.17
C ARG A 497 1.98 -6.30 19.68
N GLY A 498 2.92 -7.09 20.20
CA GLY A 498 2.95 -7.53 21.59
C GLY A 498 3.61 -6.50 22.50
N GLU A 499 4.94 -6.43 22.49
CA GLU A 499 5.71 -5.58 23.41
C GLU A 499 5.45 -4.08 23.23
N LEU A 500 5.44 -3.58 21.98
CA LEU A 500 5.17 -2.17 21.67
C LEU A 500 3.67 -1.85 21.59
N GLY A 501 2.80 -2.86 21.66
CA GLY A 501 1.34 -2.68 21.73
C GLY A 501 0.67 -2.10 20.48
N TYR A 502 1.35 -2.06 19.32
CA TYR A 502 0.82 -1.41 18.12
C TYR A 502 -0.49 -2.05 17.61
N LYS A 503 -1.53 -1.25 17.35
CA LYS A 503 -2.84 -1.72 16.88
C LYS A 503 -3.24 -1.28 15.47
N GLY A 504 -2.52 -0.33 14.87
CA GLY A 504 -2.77 0.20 13.52
C GLY A 504 -2.39 -0.77 12.39
N VAL A 505 -2.33 -0.32 11.14
CA VAL A 505 -2.00 -1.16 9.98
C VAL A 505 -0.49 -1.38 9.88
N ILE A 506 -0.05 -2.62 9.68
CA ILE A 506 1.33 -2.96 9.30
C ILE A 506 1.36 -3.15 7.79
N ILE A 507 2.15 -2.36 7.09
CA ILE A 507 2.40 -2.49 5.65
C ILE A 507 3.86 -2.93 5.42
N SER A 508 4.10 -3.76 4.41
CA SER A 508 5.49 -4.08 4.02
C SER A 508 6.17 -2.93 3.29
N ASP A 509 7.51 -2.93 3.23
CA ASP A 509 8.21 -2.27 2.12
C ASP A 509 7.95 -3.04 0.81
N ALA A 510 8.43 -2.52 -0.31
CA ALA A 510 8.18 -3.07 -1.63
C ALA A 510 8.73 -4.50 -1.80
N PHE A 511 7.85 -5.47 -2.05
CA PHE A 511 8.22 -6.88 -2.30
C PHE A 511 9.03 -7.10 -3.59
N THR A 512 9.13 -6.08 -4.45
CA THR A 512 10.03 -6.05 -5.61
C THR A 512 11.50 -5.82 -5.25
N MET A 513 11.85 -5.52 -4.00
CA MET A 513 13.24 -5.26 -3.57
C MET A 513 14.06 -6.55 -3.45
N ASN A 514 15.33 -6.51 -3.84
CA ASN A 514 16.21 -7.68 -3.93
C ASN A 514 16.39 -8.42 -2.60
N ALA A 515 16.37 -7.71 -1.46
CA ALA A 515 16.42 -8.33 -0.12
C ALA A 515 15.34 -9.41 0.10
N ILE A 516 14.18 -9.30 -0.58
CA ILE A 516 13.15 -10.32 -0.58
C ILE A 516 13.18 -11.11 -1.90
N ALA A 517 13.16 -10.40 -3.03
CA ALA A 517 12.94 -10.95 -4.36
C ALA A 517 13.94 -12.03 -4.78
N GLU A 518 15.22 -11.90 -4.39
CA GLU A 518 16.26 -12.85 -4.79
C GLU A 518 16.42 -14.01 -3.80
N HIS A 519 16.14 -13.77 -2.52
CA HIS A 519 16.43 -14.73 -1.45
C HIS A 519 15.24 -15.64 -1.13
N PHE A 520 14.02 -15.17 -1.38
CA PHE A 520 12.79 -15.87 -1.02
C PHE A 520 11.95 -16.17 -2.28
N GLY A 521 11.30 -17.33 -2.30
CA GLY A 521 10.31 -17.61 -3.34
C GLY A 521 9.11 -16.70 -3.12
N GLU A 522 8.73 -15.91 -4.14
CA GLU A 522 7.75 -14.84 -4.02
C GLU A 522 6.50 -15.23 -3.21
N ASN A 523 5.82 -16.30 -3.62
CA ASN A 523 4.61 -16.80 -2.96
C ASN A 523 4.85 -17.20 -1.50
N LYS A 524 6.01 -17.79 -1.18
CA LYS A 524 6.35 -18.16 0.20
C LYS A 524 6.66 -16.92 1.05
N ALA A 525 7.28 -15.90 0.46
CA ALA A 525 7.53 -14.64 1.16
C ALA A 525 6.22 -13.95 1.54
N VAL A 526 5.27 -13.89 0.61
CA VAL A 526 3.95 -13.27 0.83
C VAL A 526 3.17 -14.00 1.91
N GLU A 527 3.06 -15.33 1.83
CA GLU A 527 2.39 -16.15 2.86
C GLU A 527 3.03 -15.95 4.24
N ARG A 528 4.37 -15.92 4.28
CA ARG A 528 5.12 -15.75 5.51
C ARG A 528 4.96 -14.37 6.13
N ALA A 529 4.97 -13.30 5.33
CA ALA A 529 4.76 -11.93 5.81
C ALA A 529 3.38 -11.76 6.46
N VAL A 530 2.33 -12.25 5.80
CA VAL A 530 0.97 -12.22 6.36
C VAL A 530 0.91 -13.05 7.64
N SER A 531 1.53 -14.23 7.66
CA SER A 531 1.61 -15.08 8.86
C SER A 531 2.42 -14.44 10.00
N ALA A 532 3.38 -13.57 9.66
CA ALA A 532 4.21 -12.83 10.62
C ALA A 532 3.46 -11.65 11.24
N GLY A 533 2.50 -11.07 10.53
CA GLY A 533 1.63 -10.00 11.03
C GLY A 533 1.46 -8.79 10.09
N VAL A 534 1.93 -8.87 8.83
CA VAL A 534 1.68 -7.83 7.83
C VAL A 534 0.22 -7.81 7.42
N ASP A 535 -0.42 -6.64 7.47
CA ASP A 535 -1.81 -6.44 7.04
C ASP A 535 -1.91 -6.08 5.55
N ILE A 536 -0.93 -5.35 4.99
CA ILE A 536 -0.88 -4.99 3.56
C ILE A 536 0.48 -5.35 2.95
N ILE A 537 0.46 -6.12 1.86
CA ILE A 537 1.64 -6.38 1.02
C ILE A 537 1.74 -5.27 -0.02
N LEU A 538 2.79 -4.47 0.09
CA LEU A 538 3.12 -3.41 -0.85
C LEU A 538 3.94 -3.99 -2.00
N MET A 539 3.51 -3.68 -3.23
CA MET A 539 4.20 -4.03 -4.47
C MET A 539 4.61 -5.51 -4.55
N PRO A 540 3.66 -6.47 -4.47
CA PRO A 540 3.94 -7.85 -4.85
C PRO A 540 4.43 -7.89 -6.31
N GLN A 541 5.32 -8.82 -6.67
CA GLN A 541 5.91 -8.83 -8.02
C GLN A 541 4.85 -9.26 -9.05
N ASP A 542 4.02 -10.24 -8.69
CA ASP A 542 2.81 -10.65 -9.38
C ASP A 542 1.62 -10.57 -8.40
N PRO A 543 0.80 -9.51 -8.50
CA PRO A 543 -0.38 -9.33 -7.65
C PRO A 543 -1.39 -10.48 -7.75
N ALA A 544 -1.55 -11.09 -8.92
CA ALA A 544 -2.50 -12.19 -9.13
C ALA A 544 -1.99 -13.48 -8.48
N ALA A 545 -0.69 -13.78 -8.62
CA ALA A 545 -0.09 -14.94 -7.96
C ALA A 545 -0.06 -14.78 -6.44
N ALA A 546 0.27 -13.59 -5.93
CA ALA A 546 0.23 -13.28 -4.50
C ALA A 546 -1.18 -13.44 -3.92
N HIS A 547 -2.19 -12.89 -4.61
CA HIS A 547 -3.60 -13.03 -4.24
C HIS A 547 -4.01 -14.51 -4.17
N GLN A 548 -3.76 -15.26 -5.25
CA GLN A 548 -4.16 -16.67 -5.33
C GLN A 548 -3.44 -17.54 -4.28
N THR A 549 -2.18 -17.25 -3.99
CA THR A 549 -1.40 -17.91 -2.93
C THR A 549 -2.06 -17.72 -1.58
N LEU A 550 -2.38 -16.48 -1.20
CA LEU A 550 -3.02 -16.18 0.09
C LEU A 550 -4.44 -16.77 0.17
N VAL A 551 -5.22 -16.70 -0.90
CA VAL A 551 -6.55 -17.34 -0.96
C VAL A 551 -6.44 -18.85 -0.70
N ASN A 552 -5.44 -19.51 -1.31
CA ASN A 552 -5.21 -20.94 -1.11
C ASN A 552 -4.75 -21.24 0.32
N ALA A 553 -3.82 -20.47 0.87
CA ALA A 553 -3.33 -20.63 2.23
C ALA A 553 -4.43 -20.49 3.28
N VAL A 554 -5.41 -19.61 3.05
CA VAL A 554 -6.58 -19.46 3.93
C VAL A 554 -7.56 -20.62 3.76
N LYS A 555 -7.79 -21.08 2.52
CA LYS A 555 -8.68 -22.22 2.24
C LYS A 555 -8.12 -23.54 2.77
N SER A 556 -6.81 -23.75 2.75
CA SER A 556 -6.15 -24.93 3.31
C SER A 556 -6.00 -24.88 4.83
N GLY A 557 -6.23 -23.72 5.46
CA GLY A 557 -6.01 -23.51 6.89
C GLY A 557 -4.55 -23.25 7.27
N THR A 558 -3.64 -23.08 6.29
CA THR A 558 -2.25 -22.66 6.53
C THR A 558 -2.21 -21.28 7.21
N ILE A 559 -3.04 -20.35 6.73
CA ILE A 559 -3.30 -19.07 7.40
C ILE A 559 -4.70 -19.14 8.04
N PRO A 560 -4.82 -18.93 9.36
CA PRO A 560 -6.13 -18.86 10.01
C PRO A 560 -6.99 -17.72 9.43
N LYS A 561 -8.28 -17.99 9.22
CA LYS A 561 -9.24 -16.96 8.73
C LYS A 561 -9.30 -15.74 9.65
N GLU A 562 -9.16 -15.96 10.95
CA GLU A 562 -9.14 -14.88 11.95
C GLU A 562 -7.95 -13.92 11.76
N THR A 563 -6.80 -14.41 11.27
CA THR A 563 -5.66 -13.55 10.91
C THR A 563 -6.06 -12.55 9.83
N ILE A 564 -6.70 -13.04 8.77
CA ILE A 564 -7.17 -12.21 7.66
C ILE A 564 -8.28 -11.27 8.12
N HIS A 565 -9.26 -11.77 8.87
CA HIS A 565 -10.35 -10.97 9.43
C HIS A 565 -9.83 -9.76 10.20
N ASN A 566 -8.87 -9.98 11.11
CA ASN A 566 -8.29 -8.92 11.91
C ASN A 566 -7.53 -7.88 11.08
N SER A 567 -6.79 -8.32 10.05
CA SER A 567 -6.09 -7.40 9.13
C SER A 567 -7.07 -6.57 8.30
N VAL A 568 -8.08 -7.20 7.69
CA VAL A 568 -9.10 -6.50 6.91
C VAL A 568 -9.91 -5.53 7.78
N LYS A 569 -10.22 -5.89 9.03
CA LYS A 569 -10.90 -5.00 9.96
C LYS A 569 -10.11 -3.72 10.21
N ARG A 570 -8.79 -3.81 10.50
CA ARG A 570 -7.92 -2.63 10.65
C ARG A 570 -7.90 -1.75 9.40
N ILE A 571 -7.89 -2.38 8.23
CA ILE A 571 -7.89 -1.69 6.93
C ILE A 571 -9.20 -0.93 6.73
N LEU A 572 -10.36 -1.55 6.96
CA LEU A 572 -11.67 -0.93 6.80
C LEU A 572 -11.91 0.17 7.82
N GLU A 573 -11.54 -0.05 9.08
CA GLU A 573 -11.59 0.95 10.15
C GLU A 573 -10.74 2.18 9.79
N LEU A 574 -9.53 1.98 9.25
CA LEU A 574 -8.66 3.08 8.83
C LEU A 574 -9.23 3.84 7.62
N LYS A 575 -9.77 3.14 6.61
CA LYS A 575 -10.48 3.77 5.48
C LYS A 575 -11.64 4.61 5.97
N SER A 576 -12.40 4.11 6.92
CA SER A 576 -13.53 4.83 7.50
C SER A 576 -13.10 6.03 8.35
N LYS A 577 -12.06 5.89 9.19
CA LYS A 577 -11.52 6.97 10.03
C LYS A 577 -11.15 8.20 9.20
N TYR A 578 -10.65 8.00 7.99
CA TYR A 578 -10.24 9.06 7.06
C TYR A 578 -11.31 9.44 6.03
N GLY A 579 -12.54 8.93 6.18
CA GLY A 579 -13.69 9.35 5.35
C GLY A 579 -13.69 8.83 3.92
N LEU A 580 -12.93 7.77 3.60
CA LEU A 580 -12.77 7.30 2.21
C LEU A 580 -14.08 6.76 1.59
N PHE A 581 -15.05 6.38 2.41
CA PHE A 581 -16.36 5.92 1.93
C PHE A 581 -17.24 7.07 1.41
N ASP A 582 -16.96 8.32 1.77
CA ASP A 582 -17.58 9.49 1.15
C ASP A 582 -16.85 9.85 -0.15
N ARG A 583 -17.50 9.52 -1.27
CA ARG A 583 -17.01 9.80 -2.64
C ARG A 583 -17.92 10.78 -3.38
N SER A 584 -18.67 11.61 -2.66
CA SER A 584 -19.66 12.53 -3.23
C SER A 584 -19.03 13.70 -4.02
N GLU A 585 -17.77 14.01 -3.77
CA GLU A 585 -17.09 15.15 -4.41
C GLU A 585 -16.82 14.91 -5.91
N SER A 586 -17.40 15.78 -6.74
CA SER A 586 -17.24 15.74 -8.20
C SER A 586 -15.82 16.07 -8.67
N LEU A 587 -15.39 15.46 -9.78
CA LEU A 587 -14.10 15.77 -10.41
C LEU A 587 -13.95 17.26 -10.76
N THR A 588 -15.01 17.91 -11.22
CA THR A 588 -14.99 19.34 -11.57
C THR A 588 -14.61 20.20 -10.36
N HIS A 589 -15.19 19.92 -9.19
CA HIS A 589 -14.88 20.63 -7.96
C HIS A 589 -13.42 20.44 -7.54
N LYS A 590 -12.94 19.18 -7.53
CA LYS A 590 -11.55 18.84 -7.22
C LYS A 590 -10.58 19.62 -8.09
N LEU A 591 -10.82 19.63 -9.41
CA LEU A 591 -9.97 20.31 -10.38
C LEU A 591 -9.97 21.84 -10.25
N SER A 592 -11.07 22.45 -9.79
CA SER A 592 -11.11 23.90 -9.56
C SER A 592 -10.31 24.34 -8.33
N ALA A 593 -10.25 23.49 -7.29
CA ALA A 593 -9.56 23.82 -6.03
C ALA A 593 -8.03 23.77 -6.14
N LEU A 594 -7.46 23.11 -7.17
CA LEU A 594 -6.03 22.87 -7.28
C LEU A 594 -5.19 24.16 -7.29
N ASN A 595 -5.66 25.22 -7.96
CA ASN A 595 -4.89 26.46 -8.10
C ASN A 595 -4.70 27.22 -6.78
N ASP A 596 -5.61 27.01 -5.83
CA ASP A 596 -5.57 27.70 -4.53
C ASP A 596 -4.71 26.93 -3.51
N ILE A 597 -4.48 25.63 -3.75
CA ILE A 597 -3.84 24.72 -2.80
C ILE A 597 -2.41 24.38 -3.23
N ILE A 598 -2.23 23.88 -4.46
CA ILE A 598 -0.95 23.35 -4.92
C ILE A 598 0.06 24.49 -5.08
N GLY A 599 1.14 24.44 -4.31
CA GLY A 599 2.19 25.45 -4.37
C GLY A 599 1.70 26.85 -3.97
N SER A 600 0.69 26.95 -3.10
CA SER A 600 0.14 28.22 -2.61
C SER A 600 1.21 29.09 -1.93
N GLU A 601 0.99 30.42 -1.86
CA GLU A 601 1.95 31.31 -1.18
C GLU A 601 2.07 30.99 0.32
N ALA A 602 1.00 30.48 0.94
CA ALA A 602 1.05 30.00 2.32
C ALA A 602 2.02 28.82 2.46
N HIS A 603 1.99 27.86 1.53
CA HIS A 603 2.91 26.73 1.54
C HIS A 603 4.35 27.17 1.25
N ARG A 604 4.55 28.03 0.24
CA ARG A 604 5.86 28.60 -0.11
C ARG A 604 6.47 29.42 1.02
N THR A 605 5.65 30.05 1.85
CA THR A 605 6.12 30.77 3.05
C THR A 605 6.71 29.80 4.08
N VAL A 606 6.05 28.65 4.31
CA VAL A 606 6.58 27.61 5.21
C VAL A 606 7.86 27.00 4.63
N GLU A 607 7.85 26.65 3.35
CA GLU A 607 9.02 26.16 2.60
C GLU A 607 10.25 27.08 2.77
N ARG A 608 10.09 28.39 2.48
CA ARG A 608 11.15 29.38 2.64
C ARG A 608 11.62 29.47 4.09
N LYS A 609 10.70 29.53 5.05
CA LYS A 609 11.03 29.64 6.47
C LYS A 609 11.85 28.46 6.96
N ILE A 610 11.52 27.23 6.54
CA ILE A 610 12.31 26.03 6.89
C ILE A 610 13.72 26.17 6.30
N ALA A 611 13.83 26.51 5.02
CA ALA A 611 15.13 26.61 4.35
C ALA A 611 16.04 27.65 4.99
N GLU A 612 15.49 28.84 5.27
CA GLU A 612 16.22 29.95 5.89
C GLU A 612 16.65 29.61 7.33
N ARG A 613 15.79 28.94 8.11
CA ARG A 613 16.11 28.51 9.48
C ARG A 613 17.09 27.34 9.52
N ALA A 614 17.16 26.52 8.48
CA ALA A 614 17.97 25.31 8.45
C ALA A 614 19.44 25.59 8.13
N VAL A 615 19.79 26.71 7.47
CA VAL A 615 21.18 26.97 7.06
C VAL A 615 22.10 26.93 8.29
N THR A 616 23.09 26.04 8.24
CA THR A 616 23.97 25.73 9.38
C THR A 616 25.40 26.12 9.06
N LEU A 617 26.04 26.85 9.99
CA LEU A 617 27.44 27.21 9.88
C LEU A 617 28.32 25.99 10.19
N LEU A 618 29.17 25.59 9.24
CA LEU A 618 30.11 24.48 9.40
C LEU A 618 31.50 24.95 9.81
N ALA A 619 31.92 26.11 9.30
CA ALA A 619 33.22 26.69 9.57
C ALA A 619 33.19 28.20 9.36
N SER A 620 34.04 28.92 10.10
CA SER A 620 34.20 30.37 10.02
C SER A 620 35.62 30.77 10.43
N ARG A 621 36.17 31.81 9.78
CA ARG A 621 37.50 32.37 10.07
C ARG A 621 37.53 33.12 11.39
N ASP A 622 36.45 33.84 11.70
CA ASP A 622 36.31 34.67 12.89
C ASP A 622 35.44 34.01 13.97
N GLY A 623 34.86 32.84 13.65
CA GLY A 623 34.02 32.03 14.53
C GLY A 623 32.56 32.44 14.56
N ALA A 624 32.14 33.45 13.78
CA ALA A 624 30.78 33.98 13.82
C ALA A 624 30.04 33.87 12.49
N LEU A 625 30.70 34.17 11.36
CA LEU A 625 30.05 34.21 10.04
C LEU A 625 30.89 33.48 8.98
N PRO A 626 30.27 32.94 7.91
CA PRO A 626 31.04 32.51 6.75
C PRO A 626 31.61 33.76 6.06
N ASP A 627 32.67 33.59 5.26
CA ASP A 627 33.18 34.65 4.39
C ASP A 627 32.02 35.15 3.51
N GLN A 628 31.74 36.45 3.57
CA GLN A 628 30.63 37.09 2.84
C GLN A 628 31.03 37.42 1.40
N ILE A 629 30.07 37.69 0.53
CA ILE A 629 30.21 38.21 -0.84
C ILE A 629 30.00 39.72 -0.81
N HIS A 630 30.83 40.47 -1.52
CA HIS A 630 30.83 41.93 -1.52
C HIS A 630 30.62 42.52 -2.92
N GLN A 631 30.28 43.81 -2.94
CA GLN A 631 30.16 44.60 -4.18
C GLN A 631 31.44 44.52 -5.00
N GLY A 632 31.29 44.19 -6.29
CA GLY A 632 32.40 44.15 -7.25
C GLY A 632 33.18 42.84 -7.31
N ASP A 633 32.89 41.86 -6.43
CA ASP A 633 33.60 40.57 -6.41
C ASP A 633 33.44 39.85 -7.76
N ARG A 634 34.55 39.28 -8.26
CA ARG A 634 34.52 38.20 -9.25
C ARG A 634 34.37 36.86 -8.55
N ILE A 635 33.23 36.22 -8.77
CA ILE A 635 32.82 34.99 -8.12
C ILE A 635 33.04 33.82 -9.06
N VAL A 636 33.74 32.80 -8.58
CA VAL A 636 33.84 31.51 -9.26
C VAL A 636 33.01 30.48 -8.52
N ILE A 637 32.06 29.86 -9.21
CA ILE A 637 31.21 28.78 -8.68
C ILE A 637 31.77 27.45 -9.16
N VAL A 638 32.27 26.64 -8.23
CA VAL A 638 32.83 25.32 -8.49
C VAL A 638 31.87 24.26 -7.99
N ALA A 639 31.41 23.37 -8.86
CA ALA A 639 30.53 22.25 -8.51
C ALA A 639 30.90 20.98 -9.28
N ALA A 640 30.43 19.82 -8.82
CA ALA A 640 30.68 18.54 -9.52
C ALA A 640 29.97 18.47 -10.89
N GLU A 641 28.84 19.17 -11.03
CA GLU A 641 28.04 19.22 -12.25
C GLU A 641 27.88 20.66 -12.74
N GLN A 642 28.06 20.88 -14.04
CA GLN A 642 27.93 22.21 -14.65
C GLN A 642 26.51 22.80 -14.46
N GLU A 643 25.47 21.98 -14.52
CA GLU A 643 24.09 22.44 -14.34
C GLU A 643 23.83 22.92 -12.90
N GLN A 644 24.44 22.27 -11.90
CA GLN A 644 24.37 22.73 -10.52
C GLN A 644 25.06 24.09 -10.37
N ALA A 645 26.23 24.29 -10.97
CA ALA A 645 26.94 25.57 -10.92
C ALA A 645 26.13 26.70 -11.59
N LYS A 646 25.56 26.45 -12.77
CA LYS A 646 24.66 27.41 -13.46
C LYS A 646 23.41 27.73 -12.66
N GLN A 647 22.85 26.74 -11.96
CA GLN A 647 21.69 26.96 -11.11
C GLN A 647 22.04 27.90 -9.94
N LEU A 648 23.15 27.64 -9.25
CA LEU A 648 23.65 28.51 -8.17
C LEU A 648 23.96 29.92 -8.69
N GLU A 649 24.54 30.04 -9.88
CA GLU A 649 24.81 31.33 -10.54
C GLU A 649 23.52 32.14 -10.73
N ARG A 650 22.48 31.52 -11.32
CA ARG A 650 21.20 32.21 -11.54
C ARG A 650 20.58 32.68 -10.23
N GLN A 651 20.60 31.83 -9.20
CA GLN A 651 20.07 32.15 -7.88
C GLN A 651 20.86 33.27 -7.20
N LEU A 652 22.20 33.24 -7.33
CA LEU A 652 23.08 34.30 -6.83
C LEU A 652 22.78 35.63 -7.50
N MET A 653 22.71 35.67 -8.83
CA MET A 653 22.42 36.89 -9.57
C MET A 653 21.03 37.45 -9.26
N GLN A 654 20.05 36.58 -8.98
CA GLN A 654 18.71 36.99 -8.54
C GLN A 654 18.72 37.57 -7.12
N ALA A 655 19.36 36.88 -6.16
CA ALA A 655 19.43 37.30 -4.77
C ALA A 655 20.32 38.54 -4.56
N ALA A 656 21.33 38.73 -5.42
CA ALA A 656 22.28 39.83 -5.39
C ALA A 656 21.94 40.94 -6.41
N SER A 657 20.65 41.14 -6.74
CA SER A 657 20.21 42.13 -7.75
C SER A 657 20.63 43.57 -7.47
N ASN A 658 21.01 43.88 -6.23
CA ASN A 658 21.55 45.17 -5.79
C ASN A 658 23.09 45.26 -5.85
N LEU A 659 23.78 44.17 -6.19
CA LEU A 659 25.24 44.11 -6.30
C LEU A 659 25.68 44.01 -7.76
N SER A 660 26.81 44.63 -8.07
CA SER A 660 27.49 44.44 -9.35
C SER A 660 28.53 43.33 -9.22
N LEU A 661 28.17 42.12 -9.63
CA LEU A 661 29.01 40.92 -9.55
C LEU A 661 29.47 40.47 -10.93
N LYS A 662 30.61 39.79 -11.00
CA LYS A 662 31.03 39.03 -12.19
C LYS A 662 31.06 37.56 -11.83
N THR A 663 30.39 36.71 -12.58
CA THR A 663 30.32 35.28 -12.30
C THR A 663 31.01 34.46 -13.39
N GLU A 664 31.71 33.42 -12.97
CA GLU A 664 32.22 32.35 -13.81
C GLU A 664 31.92 31.02 -13.10
N PHE A 665 31.79 29.92 -13.85
CA PHE A 665 31.64 28.59 -13.25
C PHE A 665 32.77 27.66 -13.69
N SER A 666 33.08 26.69 -12.85
CA SER A 666 34.01 25.60 -13.14
C SER A 666 33.47 24.27 -12.59
N VAL A 667 34.01 23.17 -13.10
CA VAL A 667 33.64 21.82 -12.68
C VAL A 667 34.78 21.20 -11.89
N ILE A 668 34.46 20.50 -10.81
CA ILE A 668 35.43 19.72 -10.01
C ILE A 668 35.18 18.21 -10.16
N GLY A 669 36.26 17.43 -10.15
CA GLY A 669 36.24 15.98 -10.28
C GLY A 669 37.54 15.48 -10.91
N GLN A 670 37.58 14.17 -11.20
CA GLN A 670 38.79 13.51 -11.68
C GLN A 670 39.39 14.22 -12.92
N GLY A 671 40.63 14.72 -12.79
CA GLY A 671 41.35 15.41 -13.85
C GLY A 671 40.91 16.85 -14.13
N LYS A 672 40.00 17.42 -13.34
CA LYS A 672 39.47 18.78 -13.49
C LYS A 672 40.04 19.80 -12.50
N THR A 673 40.76 19.35 -11.49
CA THR A 673 41.34 20.19 -10.42
C THR A 673 42.20 21.34 -10.95
N THR A 674 43.02 21.10 -11.98
CA THR A 674 43.85 22.15 -12.61
C THR A 674 43.03 23.26 -13.29
N GLU A 675 41.90 22.91 -13.91
CA GLU A 675 40.99 23.87 -14.55
C GLU A 675 40.30 24.74 -13.49
N ALA A 676 39.82 24.10 -12.41
CA ALA A 676 39.22 24.79 -11.27
C ALA A 676 40.20 25.76 -10.59
N LEU A 677 41.46 25.34 -10.36
CA LEU A 677 42.49 26.21 -9.77
C LEU A 677 42.77 27.46 -10.63
N LYS A 678 42.85 27.32 -11.96
CA LYS A 678 43.03 28.47 -12.87
C LYS A 678 41.88 29.47 -12.80
N ALA A 679 40.66 29.00 -12.57
CA ALA A 679 39.51 29.87 -12.37
C ALA A 679 39.59 30.57 -11.00
N ILE A 680 39.86 29.81 -9.93
CA ILE A 680 40.02 30.30 -8.55
C ILE A 680 41.06 31.41 -8.44
N ASP A 681 42.15 31.34 -9.20
CA ASP A 681 43.20 32.35 -9.20
C ASP A 681 42.70 33.75 -9.54
N LYS A 682 41.75 33.82 -10.47
CA LYS A 682 41.15 35.07 -10.93
C LYS A 682 40.01 35.56 -10.04
N ALA A 683 39.54 34.72 -9.11
CA ALA A 683 38.37 34.99 -8.27
C ALA A 683 38.73 35.86 -7.06
N ASP A 684 37.82 36.75 -6.70
CA ASP A 684 37.80 37.45 -5.41
C ASP A 684 37.07 36.62 -4.34
N TYR A 685 36.08 35.82 -4.79
CA TYR A 685 35.30 34.91 -3.96
C TYR A 685 35.03 33.59 -4.67
N VAL A 686 35.04 32.47 -3.94
CA VAL A 686 34.72 31.14 -4.48
C VAL A 686 33.54 30.50 -3.75
N ILE A 687 32.52 30.06 -4.49
CA ILE A 687 31.50 29.14 -3.96
C ILE A 687 31.92 27.73 -4.36
N LEU A 688 32.37 26.92 -3.40
CA LEU A 688 32.75 25.52 -3.61
C LEU A 688 31.59 24.62 -3.17
N ALA A 689 30.77 24.18 -4.11
CA ALA A 689 29.57 23.38 -3.84
C ALA A 689 29.86 21.88 -3.88
N THR A 690 29.52 21.18 -2.81
CA THR A 690 29.64 19.72 -2.65
C THR A 690 28.27 19.07 -2.56
N TYR A 691 28.11 17.86 -3.11
CA TYR A 691 26.87 17.10 -3.01
C TYR A 691 27.16 15.62 -2.83
N GLN A 692 26.74 15.08 -1.68
CA GLN A 692 26.80 13.64 -1.35
C GLN A 692 25.44 13.23 -0.74
N PHE A 693 24.85 12.12 -1.21
CA PHE A 693 23.58 11.62 -0.69
C PHE A 693 23.55 10.08 -0.58
N ARG A 694 23.53 9.36 -1.72
CA ARG A 694 23.42 7.88 -1.81
C ARG A 694 24.75 7.12 -1.94
N ASN A 695 25.85 7.84 -1.84
CA ASN A 695 27.18 7.22 -1.88
C ASN A 695 27.64 7.00 -0.44
N VAL A 696 28.40 5.95 -0.17
CA VAL A 696 29.08 5.79 1.12
C VAL A 696 30.03 6.98 1.32
N ALA A 697 29.94 7.68 2.45
CA ALA A 697 30.68 8.92 2.65
C ALA A 697 32.20 8.69 2.62
N SER A 698 32.67 7.58 3.19
CA SER A 698 34.07 7.13 3.14
C SER A 698 34.58 6.77 1.74
N GLN A 699 33.68 6.51 0.78
CA GLN A 699 34.04 6.17 -0.60
C GLN A 699 33.96 7.37 -1.56
N PHE A 700 33.61 8.55 -1.06
CA PHE A 700 33.47 9.73 -1.90
C PHE A 700 34.84 10.37 -2.21
N GLY A 701 34.99 10.88 -3.43
CA GLY A 701 36.25 11.48 -3.91
C GLY A 701 36.54 12.85 -3.30
N TRP A 702 36.97 12.90 -2.04
CA TRP A 702 37.25 14.15 -1.32
C TRP A 702 38.58 14.82 -1.70
N THR A 703 39.53 14.08 -2.28
CA THR A 703 40.89 14.56 -2.53
C THR A 703 40.97 15.81 -3.40
N ASP A 704 40.15 15.90 -4.46
CA ASP A 704 40.13 17.07 -5.33
C ASP A 704 39.59 18.30 -4.58
N VAL A 705 38.52 18.13 -3.79
CA VAL A 705 37.93 19.18 -2.95
C VAL A 705 38.94 19.65 -1.89
N GLN A 706 39.63 18.71 -1.23
CA GLN A 706 40.65 18.99 -0.23
C GLN A 706 41.82 19.81 -0.82
N THR A 707 42.24 19.47 -2.05
CA THR A 707 43.30 20.19 -2.77
C THR A 707 42.90 21.64 -3.03
N LEU A 708 41.67 21.88 -3.52
CA LEU A 708 41.18 23.25 -3.73
C LEU A 708 41.12 24.04 -2.42
N ILE A 709 40.69 23.42 -1.32
CA ILE A 709 40.65 24.07 0.00
C ILE A 709 42.05 24.48 0.47
N GLN A 710 43.05 23.61 0.34
CA GLN A 710 44.44 23.91 0.70
C GLN A 710 44.97 25.10 -0.09
N GLU A 711 44.81 25.09 -1.41
CA GLU A 711 45.25 26.16 -2.31
C GLU A 711 44.56 27.51 -2.01
N MET A 712 43.24 27.49 -1.75
CA MET A 712 42.50 28.70 -1.34
C MET A 712 43.00 29.24 0.01
N ASN A 713 43.32 28.36 0.96
CA ASN A 713 43.82 28.75 2.27
C ASN A 713 45.23 29.35 2.20
N GLU A 714 46.14 28.75 1.43
CA GLU A 714 47.50 29.24 1.21
C GLU A 714 47.51 30.63 0.57
N ARG A 715 46.58 30.88 -0.36
CA ARG A 715 46.41 32.16 -1.05
C ARG A 715 45.53 33.16 -0.28
N ASN A 716 45.06 32.79 0.90
CA ASN A 716 44.11 33.54 1.72
C ASN A 716 42.87 34.03 0.94
N LYS A 717 42.36 33.22 0.01
CA LYS A 717 41.15 33.52 -0.78
C LYS A 717 39.90 33.48 0.10
N ARG A 718 38.94 34.37 -0.16
CA ARG A 718 37.58 34.29 0.41
C ARG A 718 36.82 33.19 -0.30
N TYR A 719 36.21 32.28 0.46
CA TYR A 719 35.40 31.21 -0.13
C TYR A 719 34.35 30.73 0.87
N ALA A 720 33.36 29.98 0.38
CA ALA A 720 32.53 29.13 1.22
C ALA A 720 32.44 27.73 0.60
N LEU A 721 32.71 26.72 1.44
CA LEU A 721 32.26 25.35 1.17
C LEU A 721 30.74 25.29 1.38
N LEU A 722 29.98 25.06 0.32
CA LEU A 722 28.52 24.97 0.36
C LEU A 722 28.08 23.51 0.23
N SER A 723 27.81 22.87 1.36
CA SER A 723 27.32 21.49 1.42
C SER A 723 25.84 21.41 1.04
N LEU A 724 25.57 20.80 -0.11
CA LEU A 724 24.23 20.63 -0.69
C LEU A 724 23.58 19.28 -0.31
N GLY A 725 24.32 18.40 0.36
CA GLY A 725 23.97 17.00 0.60
C GLY A 725 23.91 16.64 2.09
N ASN A 726 24.24 15.39 2.42
CA ASN A 726 24.58 15.06 3.81
C ASN A 726 25.85 15.83 4.19
N PRO A 727 25.95 16.40 5.40
CA PRO A 727 27.06 17.28 5.81
C PRO A 727 28.32 16.51 6.26
N TYR A 728 28.46 15.25 5.87
CA TYR A 728 29.53 14.35 6.32
C TYR A 728 30.89 14.64 5.70
N GLU A 729 30.97 15.52 4.69
CA GLU A 729 32.26 15.94 4.13
C GLU A 729 33.20 16.57 5.17
N THR A 730 32.64 17.15 6.23
CA THR A 730 33.40 17.74 7.35
C THR A 730 34.22 16.71 8.15
N ILE A 731 33.88 15.42 8.03
CA ILE A 731 34.66 14.30 8.59
C ILE A 731 35.96 14.11 7.80
N PHE A 732 35.92 14.34 6.48
CA PHE A 732 37.02 14.01 5.56
C PHE A 732 37.82 15.24 5.09
N LEU A 733 37.22 16.43 5.14
CA LEU A 733 37.84 17.69 4.74
C LEU A 733 38.48 18.40 5.94
N GLN A 734 39.76 18.70 5.82
CA GLN A 734 40.56 19.39 6.82
C GLN A 734 40.73 20.87 6.48
N ASN A 735 40.88 21.69 7.53
CA ASN A 735 41.19 23.12 7.44
C ASN A 735 40.15 23.94 6.65
N VAL A 736 38.88 23.53 6.66
CA VAL A 736 37.81 24.36 6.10
C VAL A 736 37.73 25.65 6.92
N ARG A 737 37.97 26.81 6.30
CA ARG A 737 37.95 28.12 6.99
C ARG A 737 36.61 28.83 6.93
N SER A 738 35.74 28.46 5.99
CA SER A 738 34.42 29.04 5.82
C SER A 738 33.52 28.03 5.10
N GLY A 739 32.35 27.72 5.66
CA GLY A 739 31.44 26.74 5.07
C GLY A 739 30.06 26.69 5.70
N LEU A 740 29.09 26.25 4.90
CA LEU A 740 27.66 26.15 5.23
C LEU A 740 27.10 24.80 4.79
N ALA A 741 26.14 24.26 5.56
CA ALA A 741 25.25 23.20 5.12
C ALA A 741 23.85 23.75 4.84
N VAL A 742 23.28 23.34 3.71
CA VAL A 742 21.91 23.71 3.30
C VAL A 742 20.98 22.50 3.11
N TYR A 743 21.50 21.26 3.20
CA TYR A 743 20.71 20.02 3.22
C TYR A 743 19.82 19.81 1.98
N GLY A 744 20.22 20.36 0.83
CA GLY A 744 19.51 20.19 -0.43
C GLY A 744 20.17 20.95 -1.58
N LYS A 745 20.17 20.34 -2.77
CA LYS A 745 20.80 20.91 -3.98
C LYS A 745 19.89 21.81 -4.84
N GLN A 746 18.65 22.02 -4.41
CA GLN A 746 17.64 22.81 -5.14
C GLN A 746 17.11 23.96 -4.27
N GLU A 747 16.40 24.92 -4.89
CA GLU A 747 15.59 25.87 -4.12
C GLU A 747 14.54 25.14 -3.31
N PRO A 748 14.16 25.62 -2.12
CA PRO A 748 14.60 26.87 -1.49
C PRO A 748 15.97 26.79 -0.79
N ASN A 749 16.53 25.59 -0.58
CA ASN A 749 17.72 25.36 0.25
C ASN A 749 18.95 26.16 -0.22
N THR A 750 19.26 26.09 -1.51
CA THR A 750 20.43 26.77 -2.08
C THR A 750 20.29 28.30 -2.03
N THR A 751 19.10 28.82 -2.28
CA THR A 751 18.80 30.26 -2.18
C THR A 751 18.94 30.77 -0.75
N ALA A 752 18.54 29.99 0.25
CA ALA A 752 18.76 30.33 1.66
C ALA A 752 20.27 30.41 1.99
N GLY A 753 21.08 29.45 1.55
CA GLY A 753 22.54 29.50 1.71
C GLY A 753 23.18 30.72 1.04
N ILE A 754 22.76 31.03 -0.19
CA ILE A 754 23.24 32.21 -0.93
C ILE A 754 22.91 33.51 -0.18
N LYS A 755 21.72 33.64 0.40
CA LYS A 755 21.36 34.81 1.23
C LYS A 755 22.28 34.97 2.44
N VAL A 756 22.72 33.87 3.06
CA VAL A 756 23.72 33.91 4.15
C VAL A 756 25.08 34.36 3.64
N LEU A 757 25.50 33.94 2.44
CA LEU A 757 26.75 34.40 1.84
C LEU A 757 26.69 35.87 1.39
N LEU A 758 25.50 36.44 1.20
CA LEU A 758 25.28 37.86 0.85
C LEU A 758 25.05 38.75 2.07
N GLY A 759 25.05 38.19 3.28
CA GLY A 759 24.79 38.93 4.53
C GLY A 759 23.34 39.35 4.70
N GLN A 760 22.43 38.76 3.92
CA GLN A 760 20.99 39.03 3.96
C GLN A 760 20.26 38.15 4.99
N LEU A 761 20.92 37.10 5.47
CA LEU A 761 20.40 36.12 6.42
C LEU A 761 21.53 35.63 7.33
N GLU A 762 21.21 35.27 8.57
CA GLU A 762 22.14 34.58 9.48
C GLU A 762 21.93 33.06 9.43
N ALA A 763 23.03 32.29 9.50
CA ALA A 763 22.97 30.84 9.63
C ALA A 763 22.55 30.45 11.06
N GLY A 764 21.27 30.15 11.25
CA GLY A 764 20.70 29.82 12.56
C GLY A 764 20.44 28.33 12.80
N GLY A 765 20.75 27.46 11.85
CA GLY A 765 20.59 26.02 11.99
C GLY A 765 21.68 25.39 12.86
N VAL A 766 21.33 24.26 13.48
CA VAL A 766 22.26 23.44 14.28
C VAL A 766 22.48 22.14 13.55
N LEU A 767 23.72 21.67 13.46
CA LEU A 767 24.03 20.43 12.77
C LEU A 767 23.26 19.24 13.40
N PRO A 768 22.36 18.57 12.66
CA PRO A 768 21.49 17.54 13.24
C PRO A 768 22.15 16.15 13.22
N VAL A 769 23.42 16.05 12.85
CA VAL A 769 24.16 14.79 12.80
C VAL A 769 25.50 14.93 13.51
N SER A 770 25.98 13.84 14.09
CA SER A 770 27.34 13.78 14.64
C SER A 770 28.38 13.73 13.54
N ILE A 771 29.43 14.55 13.66
CA ILE A 771 30.58 14.66 12.74
C ILE A 771 31.91 14.34 13.44
N ASP A 772 31.87 13.45 14.44
CA ASP A 772 33.05 13.08 15.21
C ASP A 772 34.16 12.49 14.33
N GLN A 773 35.26 13.25 14.17
CA GLN A 773 36.42 12.87 13.37
C GLN A 773 37.22 11.71 13.99
N SER A 774 37.00 11.37 15.27
CA SER A 774 37.68 10.22 15.90
C SER A 774 37.20 8.88 15.35
N ARG A 775 36.08 8.84 14.62
CA ARG A 775 35.56 7.62 13.97
C ARG A 775 36.30 7.25 12.67
N VAL A 776 37.21 8.10 12.19
CA VAL A 776 37.98 7.87 10.95
C VAL A 776 39.22 6.98 11.20
N SER A 777 39.63 6.78 12.45
CA SER A 777 40.90 6.11 12.77
C SER A 777 40.85 4.58 12.84
N ASP A 778 39.68 3.95 12.68
CA ASP A 778 39.50 2.50 12.92
C ASP A 778 39.32 1.66 11.63
N ASN A 779 39.59 2.23 10.44
CA ASN A 779 39.62 1.49 9.17
C ASN A 779 40.99 1.52 8.49
#